data_AF-A0A9P4GYN4-F1
#
_entry.id   AF-A0A9P4GYN4-F1
#
_cell.length_a   1.000
_cell.length_b   1.000
_cell.length_c   1.000
_cell.angle_alpha   90.00
_cell.angle_beta   90.00
_cell.angle_gamma   90.00
#
_symmetry.space_group_name_H-M   'P 1'
#
loop_
_entity.id
_entity.type
_entity.pdbx_description
1 polymer ?
#
loop_
_entity_poly.entity_id
_entity_poly.type
_entity_poly.pdbx_seq_one_letter_code
_entity_poly.pdbx_strand_id
1 'polypeptide(L)'
;MRLLHISNGSFSLVERVGNDIPRYAVLSHTWGSDDDEVSSGDLMVGVCEYKPGWHKIKFCGQQAAKDGLDYFWVDTCCIQKISSAELTEAINSMFHWYQDAARCYVYLSDVSKKESAEDGGRTWASAFRDSRWFSRGWTLQELLAPRSVEFFSVEGTRLGDKKSLKNVLQDITGIDSDALQGIPLSRYSIPERMSWAAGRETKRPEDAAYSLLGIFDIHMPLIYGEGQHKALKRLQKELEGDYSTRLPIAVGASFDSHMQEHNAKCLADTRSDLLHHISNWAIDRTSKPIFWLNGMAGTGKSTVARTIARSFADQNQLGASFFFKRGESQLGNATRFFTTVATELMASMPEMRPGIKEALELDEFISEKTLKDQFEKLILKPLLRTSRHRAHRRIIVIDALDECERDEDIREILRLLFRIREMDTTFLRVFVTSRPELHIRLGFKQMSNGEYENIILHEIPEDVVKHDMKVLLRHEFAEMRKQRSLPSDWPSRIQIQALVDLSAPLFVFAASACRYIGDPKQNPRKRLETILTNRGAKASKLDETYLPILNLLFEAEDEDDKEQWIADFRAIVGSIVVLQDPLSINALANLLDVSKFDIGCRLDSLHSVFNIPDNENEPIRFLHLSLREFLVDPQKQGRSPLWIDKRKTNEEIATRCLHLMRSAKGLRRNICNLRLPSTLVHDVDSRDRNRNLPPELRYACCYWTHHLQESECTIRDGDVVHSFLQKHFIHWVEAMSLMGKSHMCNTILEQIISLVDVTRGSAILTFLRGAKHFVIMAQDIIKETVLQLYFSALVLAPDTSVIRKTFAHYTAQSATRLSSIEGEASDRSHLVKKSAAIQAVVFSHNGELIATASIDHKLQLWSAATGARQKTIEGHSDWISAVLFSPNDRTLASPSYDASISLWSTETDKHYTLRGHERAVNAITFTKDSEILVSVSDDMTIRLWDVHGGSLLRVLTGHVRAVNAIALSKDDSMLASASDDCTIRLWKKSTGTCRTVLYGHTNRVLTVVFSPCDRLLASTSTDRTIRVWNIQRGTCKHILTPETGWANPPIFSLNSKYIAAVSRDKTMRFFDVSRGKYRGTLNGFRDLSDWGTSAAPPQGEVSLRTPSRTPWSTMLPPEEMHRFTLFVAGKWVVYKGRHVMRLPEKCEQTCTAVKWNVICIGHASGEVTLLRFGEGEVRGVG
;
A
#
# COMPACT_ATOMS: atom_id res chain seq x y z
N MET A 1 -2.85 -17.92 -33.20
CA MET A 1 -3.86 -17.34 -34.11
C MET A 1 -4.18 -18.38 -35.19
N ARG A 2 -5.42 -18.51 -35.66
CA ARG A 2 -5.79 -19.44 -36.75
C ARG A 2 -6.17 -18.66 -37.99
N LEU A 3 -5.75 -19.11 -39.17
CA LEU A 3 -6.03 -18.49 -40.47
C LEU A 3 -6.65 -19.51 -41.43
N LEU A 4 -7.44 -19.06 -42.39
CA LEU A 4 -7.88 -19.87 -43.52
C LEU A 4 -6.88 -19.74 -44.67
N HIS A 5 -6.43 -20.86 -45.21
CA HIS A 5 -5.57 -20.94 -46.38
C HIS A 5 -6.39 -21.25 -47.63
N ILE A 6 -6.08 -20.58 -48.73
CA ILE A 6 -6.75 -20.73 -50.03
C ILE A 6 -5.96 -21.74 -50.87
N SER A 7 -6.57 -22.88 -51.21
CA SER A 7 -5.95 -23.88 -52.09
C SER A 7 -6.93 -24.35 -53.16
N ASN A 8 -6.71 -24.00 -54.42
CA ASN A 8 -7.52 -24.45 -55.57
C ASN A 8 -9.05 -24.27 -55.38
N GLY A 9 -9.48 -23.19 -54.70
CA GLY A 9 -10.89 -22.89 -54.44
C GLY A 9 -11.50 -23.56 -53.20
N SER A 10 -10.75 -24.39 -52.46
CA SER A 10 -11.12 -24.89 -51.14
C SER A 10 -10.41 -24.12 -50.02
N PHE A 11 -11.00 -24.10 -48.82
CA PHE A 11 -10.46 -23.42 -47.64
C PHE A 11 -10.08 -24.44 -46.56
N SER A 12 -8.88 -24.31 -46.00
CA SER A 12 -8.42 -25.14 -44.88
C SER A 12 -7.95 -24.28 -43.72
N LEU A 13 -8.26 -24.70 -42.49
CA LEU A 13 -7.86 -23.99 -41.29
C LEU A 13 -6.40 -24.34 -40.93
N VAL A 14 -5.56 -23.33 -40.82
CA VAL A 14 -4.15 -23.47 -40.44
C VAL A 14 -3.95 -22.80 -39.09
N GLU A 15 -3.50 -23.57 -38.11
CA GLU A 15 -3.09 -23.04 -36.81
C GLU A 15 -1.65 -22.56 -36.87
N ARG A 16 -1.42 -21.29 -36.51
CA ARG A 16 -0.08 -20.71 -36.42
C ARG A 16 0.19 -20.14 -35.04
N VAL A 17 1.33 -20.53 -34.48
CA VAL A 17 1.85 -20.07 -33.19
C VAL A 17 3.21 -19.40 -33.45
N GLY A 18 3.36 -18.13 -33.07
CA GLY A 18 4.65 -17.41 -33.14
C GLY A 18 4.77 -16.32 -34.22
N ASN A 19 6.00 -15.83 -34.43
CA ASN A 19 6.36 -14.59 -35.16
C ASN A 19 6.26 -14.65 -36.71
N ASP A 20 5.96 -15.81 -37.30
CA ASP A 20 5.86 -16.00 -38.77
C ASP A 20 4.40 -16.07 -39.25
N ILE A 21 3.65 -14.99 -38.99
CA ILE A 21 2.28 -14.82 -39.51
C ILE A 21 2.40 -14.34 -40.98
N PRO A 22 1.89 -15.09 -41.97
CA PRO A 22 1.95 -14.69 -43.37
C PRO A 22 1.04 -13.48 -43.61
N ARG A 23 1.23 -12.74 -44.72
CA ARG A 23 0.29 -11.65 -45.08
C ARG A 23 -1.12 -12.22 -45.27
N TYR A 24 -2.11 -11.62 -44.62
CA TYR A 24 -3.48 -12.10 -44.62
C TYR A 24 -4.51 -10.97 -44.81
N ALA A 25 -5.67 -11.32 -45.33
CA ALA A 25 -6.86 -10.47 -45.33
C ALA A 25 -7.78 -10.76 -44.14
N VAL A 26 -8.70 -9.85 -43.84
CA VAL A 26 -9.73 -10.04 -42.80
C VAL A 26 -11.11 -9.76 -43.38
N LEU A 27 -12.09 -10.62 -43.06
CA LEU A 27 -13.50 -10.34 -43.31
C LEU A 27 -14.13 -9.64 -42.10
N SER A 28 -14.73 -8.48 -42.33
CA SER A 28 -15.61 -7.80 -41.39
C SER A 28 -17.05 -7.89 -41.90
N HIS A 29 -17.98 -8.33 -41.05
CA HIS A 29 -19.37 -8.55 -41.47
C HIS A 29 -20.38 -8.51 -40.31
N THR A 30 -21.67 -8.40 -40.65
CA THR A 30 -22.76 -8.60 -39.70
C THR A 30 -23.08 -10.08 -39.54
N TRP A 31 -23.25 -10.53 -38.29
CA TRP A 31 -23.62 -11.91 -37.98
C TRP A 31 -25.11 -12.16 -38.23
N GLY A 32 -25.43 -13.34 -38.76
CA GLY A 32 -26.78 -13.92 -38.76
C GLY A 32 -27.10 -14.64 -37.44
N SER A 33 -28.08 -15.54 -37.45
CA SER A 33 -28.31 -16.45 -36.32
C SER A 33 -27.11 -17.40 -36.16
N ASP A 34 -26.88 -17.94 -34.95
CA ASP A 34 -25.73 -18.83 -34.71
C ASP A 34 -25.82 -20.11 -35.57
N ASP A 35 -27.02 -20.49 -36.03
CA ASP A 35 -27.27 -21.63 -36.92
C ASP A 35 -26.93 -21.32 -38.39
N ASP A 36 -27.01 -20.04 -38.80
CA ASP A 36 -26.71 -19.61 -40.16
C ASP A 36 -25.23 -19.37 -40.43
N GLU A 37 -24.43 -19.12 -39.38
CA GLU A 37 -23.01 -18.79 -39.47
C GLU A 37 -22.13 -20.05 -39.44
N VAL A 38 -21.02 -20.01 -40.18
CA VAL A 38 -20.07 -21.13 -40.28
C VAL A 38 -19.09 -21.07 -39.11
N SER A 39 -19.11 -22.10 -38.27
CA SER A 39 -18.21 -22.23 -37.11
C SER A 39 -16.91 -22.95 -37.48
N SER A 40 -15.94 -22.90 -36.56
CA SER A 40 -14.71 -23.70 -36.67
C SER A 40 -15.00 -25.20 -36.79
N GLY A 41 -16.07 -25.69 -36.16
CA GLY A 41 -16.45 -27.11 -36.21
C GLY A 41 -16.99 -27.50 -37.58
N ASP A 42 -17.77 -26.63 -38.21
CA ASP A 42 -18.37 -26.88 -39.52
C ASP A 42 -17.31 -27.03 -40.63
N LEU A 43 -16.21 -26.27 -40.54
CA LEU A 43 -15.04 -26.36 -41.44
C LEU A 43 -14.27 -27.66 -41.26
N MET A 44 -14.21 -28.20 -40.05
CA MET A 44 -13.50 -29.46 -39.77
C MET A 44 -14.30 -30.68 -40.22
N VAL A 45 -15.64 -30.59 -40.20
CA VAL A 45 -16.55 -31.68 -40.58
C VAL A 45 -16.98 -31.59 -42.06
N GLY A 46 -16.71 -30.47 -42.74
CA GLY A 46 -16.97 -30.30 -44.18
C GLY A 46 -18.43 -29.98 -44.53
N VAL A 47 -19.22 -29.44 -43.59
CA VAL A 47 -20.67 -29.19 -43.75
C VAL A 47 -20.98 -27.72 -44.04
N CYS A 48 -19.95 -26.94 -44.44
CA CYS A 48 -20.04 -25.48 -44.55
C CYS A 48 -20.99 -25.00 -45.65
N GLU A 49 -21.06 -25.72 -46.77
CA GLU A 49 -21.76 -25.28 -47.98
C GLU A 49 -23.28 -25.14 -47.81
N TYR A 50 -23.85 -25.78 -46.79
CA TYR A 50 -25.28 -25.76 -46.49
C TYR A 50 -25.70 -24.57 -45.62
N LYS A 51 -24.73 -23.81 -45.08
CA LYS A 51 -25.00 -22.66 -44.22
C LYS A 51 -25.03 -21.35 -45.00
N PRO A 52 -26.03 -20.47 -44.82
CA PRO A 52 -26.11 -19.17 -45.49
C PRO A 52 -24.85 -18.30 -45.32
N GLY A 53 -24.17 -18.38 -44.17
CA GLY A 53 -22.94 -17.65 -43.87
C GLY A 53 -21.74 -18.01 -44.76
N TRP A 54 -21.77 -19.18 -45.41
CA TRP A 54 -20.69 -19.64 -46.30
C TRP A 54 -20.43 -18.70 -47.47
N HIS A 55 -21.47 -18.03 -47.98
CA HIS A 55 -21.34 -17.07 -49.08
C HIS A 55 -20.38 -15.92 -48.73
N LYS A 56 -20.39 -15.44 -47.48
CA LYS A 56 -19.54 -14.33 -47.02
C LYS A 56 -18.07 -14.76 -46.94
N ILE A 57 -17.80 -15.98 -46.45
CA ILE A 57 -16.46 -16.57 -46.38
C ILE A 57 -15.90 -16.78 -47.78
N LYS A 58 -16.72 -17.32 -48.69
CA LYS A 58 -16.36 -17.52 -50.10
C LYS A 58 -16.03 -16.21 -50.79
N PHE A 59 -16.82 -15.16 -50.57
CA PHE A 59 -16.55 -13.81 -51.05
C PHE A 59 -15.17 -13.31 -50.57
N CYS A 60 -14.88 -13.42 -49.27
CA CYS A 60 -13.60 -13.00 -48.71
C CYS A 60 -12.42 -13.77 -49.33
N GLY A 61 -12.51 -15.09 -49.45
CA GLY A 61 -11.46 -15.91 -50.05
C GLY A 61 -11.21 -15.57 -51.52
N GLN A 62 -12.28 -15.34 -52.30
CA GLN A 62 -12.16 -14.91 -53.70
C GLN A 62 -11.53 -13.51 -53.83
N GLN A 63 -11.88 -12.59 -52.94
CA GLN A 63 -11.33 -11.24 -52.96
C GLN A 63 -9.85 -11.21 -52.50
N ALA A 64 -9.50 -11.98 -51.46
CA ALA A 64 -8.13 -12.16 -51.02
C ALA A 64 -7.24 -12.74 -52.14
N ALA A 65 -7.74 -13.77 -52.86
CA ALA A 65 -7.03 -14.34 -54.00
C ALA A 65 -6.81 -13.32 -55.14
N LYS A 66 -7.81 -12.47 -55.44
CA LYS A 66 -7.66 -11.37 -56.42
C LYS A 66 -6.59 -10.36 -56.02
N ASP A 67 -6.44 -10.11 -54.72
CA ASP A 67 -5.45 -9.19 -54.16
C ASP A 67 -4.08 -9.85 -53.87
N GLY A 68 -3.89 -11.12 -54.27
CA GLY A 68 -2.63 -11.86 -54.14
C GLY A 68 -2.31 -12.31 -52.71
N LEU A 69 -3.34 -12.58 -51.90
CA LEU A 69 -3.20 -13.07 -50.53
C LEU A 69 -3.69 -14.52 -50.43
N ASP A 70 -2.82 -15.41 -49.95
CA ASP A 70 -3.13 -16.85 -49.81
C ASP A 70 -3.84 -17.18 -48.48
N TYR A 71 -3.89 -16.21 -47.56
CA TYR A 71 -4.45 -16.38 -46.22
C TYR A 71 -5.48 -15.30 -45.90
N PHE A 72 -6.53 -15.67 -45.15
CA PHE A 72 -7.48 -14.72 -44.61
C PHE A 72 -8.04 -15.18 -43.25
N TRP A 73 -8.60 -14.25 -42.49
CA TRP A 73 -9.13 -14.46 -41.16
C TRP A 73 -10.60 -14.05 -41.07
N VAL A 74 -11.40 -14.87 -40.39
CA VAL A 74 -12.83 -14.62 -40.12
C VAL A 74 -13.14 -15.04 -38.68
N ASP A 75 -13.69 -14.13 -37.89
CA ASP A 75 -13.94 -14.31 -36.45
C ASP A 75 -14.85 -15.49 -36.11
N THR A 76 -15.88 -15.74 -36.92
CA THR A 76 -16.89 -16.81 -36.73
C THR A 76 -16.30 -18.21 -36.77
N CYS A 77 -15.26 -18.43 -37.59
CA CYS A 77 -14.65 -19.74 -37.76
C CYS A 77 -13.20 -19.87 -37.27
N CYS A 78 -12.47 -18.77 -37.08
CA CYS A 78 -11.09 -18.80 -36.63
C CYS A 78 -10.93 -18.75 -35.09
N ILE A 79 -12.02 -18.53 -34.33
CA ILE A 79 -12.02 -18.49 -32.85
C ILE A 79 -12.88 -19.62 -32.27
N GLN A 80 -12.37 -20.38 -31.29
CA GLN A 80 -13.11 -21.44 -30.60
C GLN A 80 -13.79 -20.82 -29.39
N LYS A 81 -15.04 -20.40 -29.58
CA LYS A 81 -15.83 -19.69 -28.55
C LYS A 81 -16.15 -20.55 -27.32
N ILE A 82 -15.93 -21.87 -27.37
CA ILE A 82 -16.13 -22.81 -26.25
C ILE A 82 -14.99 -22.72 -25.22
N SER A 83 -13.78 -22.37 -25.65
CA SER A 83 -12.62 -22.18 -24.77
C SER A 83 -12.63 -20.77 -24.19
N SER A 84 -12.87 -20.65 -22.88
CA SER A 84 -12.87 -19.33 -22.21
C SER A 84 -11.51 -18.64 -22.27
N ALA A 85 -10.42 -19.41 -22.22
CA ALA A 85 -9.06 -18.90 -22.34
C ALA A 85 -8.78 -18.36 -23.74
N GLU A 86 -9.11 -19.13 -24.79
CA GLU A 86 -8.92 -18.68 -26.18
C GLU A 86 -9.82 -17.50 -26.52
N LEU A 87 -11.08 -17.51 -26.05
CA LEU A 87 -12.01 -16.40 -26.26
C LEU A 87 -11.52 -15.11 -25.60
N THR A 88 -10.94 -15.21 -24.39
CA THR A 88 -10.35 -14.06 -23.68
C THR A 88 -9.13 -13.52 -24.41
N GLU A 89 -8.22 -14.40 -24.80
CA GLU A 89 -7.03 -14.01 -25.56
C GLU A 89 -7.40 -13.40 -26.93
N ALA A 90 -8.33 -14.02 -27.65
CA ALA A 90 -8.78 -13.55 -28.96
C ALA A 90 -9.44 -12.17 -28.87
N ILE A 91 -10.25 -11.90 -27.86
CA ILE A 91 -10.89 -10.59 -27.67
C ILE A 91 -9.87 -9.51 -27.30
N ASN A 92 -8.93 -9.79 -26.39
CA ASN A 92 -7.90 -8.82 -26.01
C ASN A 92 -6.90 -8.54 -27.15
N SER A 93 -6.66 -9.52 -28.02
CA SER A 93 -5.72 -9.41 -29.15
C SER A 93 -6.36 -9.03 -30.50
N MET A 94 -7.69 -8.90 -30.56
CA MET A 94 -8.45 -8.69 -31.81
C MET A 94 -8.02 -7.44 -32.57
N PHE A 95 -7.84 -6.32 -31.87
CA PHE A 95 -7.43 -5.05 -32.47
C PHE A 95 -6.09 -5.15 -33.18
N HIS A 96 -5.12 -5.84 -32.58
CA HIS A 96 -3.82 -6.09 -33.20
C HIS A 96 -3.94 -6.93 -34.47
N TRP A 97 -4.80 -7.95 -34.47
CA TRP A 97 -5.05 -8.76 -35.67
C TRP A 97 -5.63 -7.92 -36.82
N TYR A 98 -6.59 -7.04 -36.52
CA TYR A 98 -7.11 -6.11 -37.53
C TYR A 98 -6.06 -5.08 -37.99
N GLN A 99 -5.18 -4.63 -37.08
CA GLN A 99 -4.13 -3.65 -37.38
C GLN A 99 -3.03 -4.22 -38.29
N ASP A 100 -2.66 -5.49 -38.09
CA ASP A 100 -1.62 -6.19 -38.86
C ASP A 100 -2.13 -6.79 -40.18
N ALA A 101 -3.46 -6.84 -40.37
CA ALA A 101 -4.06 -7.31 -41.60
C ALA A 101 -3.63 -6.47 -42.82
N ALA A 102 -3.32 -7.15 -43.93
CA ALA A 102 -2.95 -6.47 -45.17
C ALA A 102 -4.13 -5.73 -45.80
N ARG A 103 -5.34 -6.30 -45.70
CA ARG A 103 -6.61 -5.71 -46.13
C ARG A 103 -7.77 -6.17 -45.25
N CYS A 104 -8.71 -5.28 -44.98
CA CYS A 104 -10.00 -5.60 -44.36
C CYS A 104 -11.13 -5.40 -45.38
N TYR A 105 -11.89 -6.45 -45.64
CA TYR A 105 -13.05 -6.42 -46.53
C TYR A 105 -14.32 -6.38 -45.68
N VAL A 106 -15.06 -5.27 -45.78
CA VAL A 106 -16.35 -5.10 -45.12
C VAL A 106 -17.45 -5.55 -46.08
N TYR A 107 -18.14 -6.63 -45.72
CA TYR A 107 -19.24 -7.18 -46.51
C TYR A 107 -20.59 -6.76 -45.92
N LEU A 108 -21.30 -5.87 -46.63
CA LEU A 108 -22.57 -5.30 -46.20
C LEU A 108 -23.74 -6.08 -46.80
N SER A 109 -24.30 -7.02 -46.03
CA SER A 109 -25.40 -7.88 -46.48
C SER A 109 -26.73 -7.16 -46.69
N ASP A 110 -26.86 -5.93 -46.18
CA ASP A 110 -28.07 -5.09 -46.23
C ASP A 110 -27.97 -3.93 -47.24
N VAL A 111 -26.88 -3.85 -48.01
CA VAL A 111 -26.68 -2.81 -49.02
C VAL A 111 -26.63 -3.45 -50.39
N SER A 112 -27.64 -3.18 -51.23
CA SER A 112 -27.65 -3.56 -52.64
C SER A 112 -27.33 -2.36 -53.53
N LYS A 113 -26.62 -2.61 -54.63
CA LYS A 113 -26.35 -1.59 -55.66
C LYS A 113 -27.42 -1.55 -56.77
N LYS A 114 -28.44 -2.44 -56.72
CA LYS A 114 -29.38 -2.66 -57.83
C LYS A 114 -30.65 -1.79 -57.83
N GLU A 115 -30.85 -0.89 -56.87
CA GLU A 115 -32.05 -0.03 -56.84
C GLU A 115 -31.94 1.24 -57.73
N SER A 116 -33.02 1.42 -58.50
CA SER A 116 -33.43 2.41 -59.50
C SER A 116 -32.51 3.59 -59.86
N ALA A 117 -32.19 3.65 -61.15
CA ALA A 117 -31.81 4.86 -61.87
C ALA A 117 -33.02 5.80 -61.99
N GLU A 118 -33.03 6.91 -61.25
CA GLU A 118 -33.80 8.10 -61.63
C GLU A 118 -33.24 9.42 -61.10
N ASP A 119 -32.12 9.42 -60.37
CA ASP A 119 -31.38 10.65 -60.10
C ASP A 119 -29.88 10.37 -60.01
N GLY A 120 -29.04 11.22 -60.60
CA GLY A 120 -27.61 11.01 -60.85
C GLY A 120 -26.69 10.95 -59.61
N GLY A 121 -27.20 10.54 -58.45
CA GLY A 121 -26.47 10.33 -57.21
C GLY A 121 -26.05 8.88 -56.96
N ARG A 122 -25.18 8.64 -55.97
CA ARG A 122 -24.84 7.29 -55.49
C ARG A 122 -26.10 6.61 -54.92
N THR A 123 -26.81 5.83 -55.73
CA THR A 123 -28.09 5.17 -55.36
C THR A 123 -28.00 4.29 -54.11
N TRP A 124 -26.82 3.75 -53.81
CA TRP A 124 -26.55 2.94 -52.61
C TRP A 124 -26.25 3.75 -51.33
N ALA A 125 -26.07 5.07 -51.41
CA ALA A 125 -25.55 5.87 -50.30
C ALA A 125 -26.51 5.96 -49.09
N SER A 126 -27.83 5.93 -49.32
CA SER A 126 -28.81 5.86 -48.23
C SER A 126 -28.73 4.53 -47.50
N ALA A 127 -28.83 3.41 -48.24
CA ALA A 127 -28.71 2.07 -47.67
C ALA A 127 -27.37 1.85 -46.95
N PHE A 128 -26.28 2.43 -47.44
CA PHE A 128 -24.98 2.40 -46.77
C PHE A 128 -24.99 3.14 -45.43
N ARG A 129 -25.62 4.33 -45.36
CA ARG A 129 -25.77 5.08 -44.10
C ARG A 129 -26.61 4.32 -43.07
N ASP A 130 -27.63 3.62 -43.54
CA ASP A 130 -28.57 2.87 -42.71
C ASP A 130 -28.11 1.43 -42.41
N SER A 131 -26.92 1.03 -42.86
CA SER A 131 -26.42 -0.34 -42.68
C SER A 131 -26.22 -0.67 -41.20
N ARG A 132 -26.71 -1.85 -40.80
CA ARG A 132 -26.56 -2.41 -39.45
C ARG A 132 -25.10 -2.67 -39.07
N TRP A 133 -24.18 -2.63 -40.02
CA TRP A 133 -22.76 -2.75 -39.72
C TRP A 133 -22.27 -1.59 -38.84
N PHE A 134 -22.78 -0.37 -39.05
CA PHE A 134 -22.37 0.81 -38.29
C PHE A 134 -22.94 0.86 -36.87
N SER A 135 -24.06 0.19 -36.62
CA SER A 135 -24.70 0.15 -35.31
C SER A 135 -24.10 -0.89 -34.36
N ARG A 136 -23.21 -1.79 -34.80
CA ARG A 136 -22.61 -2.81 -33.91
C ARG A 136 -21.40 -2.26 -33.13
N GLY A 137 -21.27 -2.68 -31.87
CA GLY A 137 -20.13 -2.31 -31.02
C GLY A 137 -18.78 -2.81 -31.57
N TRP A 138 -18.70 -4.08 -31.97
CA TRP A 138 -17.44 -4.71 -32.41
C TRP A 138 -16.86 -4.13 -33.70
N THR A 139 -17.71 -3.68 -34.63
CA THR A 139 -17.28 -3.07 -35.91
C THR A 139 -16.49 -1.77 -35.72
N LEU A 140 -16.51 -1.20 -34.52
CA LEU A 140 -15.68 -0.04 -34.16
C LEU A 140 -14.18 -0.36 -34.27
N GLN A 141 -13.74 -1.51 -33.74
CA GLN A 141 -12.34 -1.93 -33.85
C GLN A 141 -12.00 -2.31 -35.30
N GLU A 142 -12.93 -2.95 -36.00
CA GLU A 142 -12.78 -3.38 -37.40
C GLU A 142 -12.66 -2.18 -38.36
N LEU A 143 -13.27 -1.04 -38.01
CA LEU A 143 -13.12 0.21 -38.72
C LEU A 143 -11.81 0.91 -38.38
N LEU A 144 -11.46 1.02 -37.09
CA LEU A 144 -10.35 1.85 -36.63
C LEU A 144 -8.97 1.19 -36.81
N ALA A 145 -8.85 -0.09 -36.49
CA ALA A 145 -7.56 -0.78 -36.45
C ALA A 145 -6.89 -0.98 -37.82
N PRO A 146 -7.59 -1.43 -38.88
CA PRO A 146 -6.93 -1.70 -40.16
C PRO A 146 -6.47 -0.44 -40.89
N ARG A 147 -5.31 -0.55 -41.53
CA ARG A 147 -4.78 0.50 -42.43
C ARG A 147 -5.56 0.59 -43.74
N SER A 148 -6.18 -0.50 -44.18
CA SER A 148 -6.97 -0.58 -45.40
C SER A 148 -8.32 -1.24 -45.12
N VAL A 149 -9.41 -0.52 -45.36
CA VAL A 149 -10.79 -0.98 -45.21
C VAL A 149 -11.53 -0.69 -46.51
N GLU A 150 -12.09 -1.73 -47.12
CA GLU A 150 -12.84 -1.67 -48.38
C GLU A 150 -14.26 -2.19 -48.19
N PHE A 151 -15.26 -1.45 -48.66
CA PHE A 151 -16.68 -1.75 -48.47
C PHE A 151 -17.29 -2.37 -49.72
N PHE A 152 -18.06 -3.44 -49.55
CA PHE A 152 -18.70 -4.18 -50.63
C PHE A 152 -20.19 -4.40 -50.37
N SER A 153 -21.00 -4.33 -51.43
CA SER A 153 -22.42 -4.64 -51.42
C SER A 153 -22.69 -6.14 -51.25
N VAL A 154 -23.94 -6.52 -51.05
CA VAL A 154 -24.36 -7.93 -50.97
C VAL A 154 -24.01 -8.71 -52.25
N GLU A 155 -23.99 -8.07 -53.41
CA GLU A 155 -23.55 -8.67 -54.68
C GLU A 155 -22.01 -8.76 -54.83
N GLY A 156 -21.24 -8.30 -53.84
CA GLY A 156 -19.78 -8.26 -53.89
C GLY A 156 -19.22 -7.11 -54.74
N THR A 157 -20.01 -6.06 -54.99
CA THR A 157 -19.55 -4.89 -55.74
C THR A 157 -18.90 -3.87 -54.81
N ARG A 158 -17.71 -3.37 -55.16
CA ARG A 158 -16.99 -2.35 -54.38
C ARG A 158 -17.79 -1.03 -54.34
N LEU A 159 -18.07 -0.55 -53.14
CA LEU A 159 -18.79 0.71 -52.85
C LEU A 159 -17.80 1.86 -52.61
N GLY A 160 -16.65 1.55 -52.01
CA GLY A 160 -15.59 2.51 -51.73
C GLY A 160 -14.60 1.98 -50.69
N ASP A 161 -13.72 2.84 -50.22
CA ASP A 161 -12.73 2.56 -49.18
C ASP A 161 -12.70 3.67 -48.12
N LYS A 162 -11.97 3.43 -47.04
CA LYS A 162 -11.81 4.37 -45.91
C LYS A 162 -11.38 5.78 -46.33
N LYS A 163 -10.66 5.94 -47.45
CA LYS A 163 -10.18 7.23 -47.97
C LYS A 163 -11.26 7.95 -48.77
N SER A 164 -11.87 7.25 -49.72
CA SER A 164 -12.91 7.77 -50.63
C SER A 164 -14.24 8.04 -49.93
N LEU A 165 -14.50 7.40 -48.78
CA LEU A 165 -15.72 7.57 -47.98
C LEU A 165 -15.51 8.33 -46.68
N LYS A 166 -14.34 8.96 -46.46
CA LYS A 166 -13.97 9.57 -45.17
C LYS A 166 -15.04 10.51 -44.57
N ASN A 167 -15.64 11.39 -45.39
CA ASN A 167 -16.65 12.34 -44.92
C ASN A 167 -17.95 11.61 -44.55
N VAL A 168 -18.35 10.63 -45.37
CA VAL A 168 -19.56 9.82 -45.13
C VAL A 168 -19.38 8.98 -43.85
N LEU A 169 -18.19 8.42 -43.63
CA LEU A 169 -17.87 7.65 -42.43
C LEU A 169 -17.83 8.52 -41.17
N GLN A 170 -17.28 9.73 -41.26
CA GLN A 170 -17.31 10.71 -40.17
C GLN A 170 -18.74 11.11 -39.82
N ASP A 171 -19.59 11.38 -40.83
CA ASP A 171 -21.00 11.71 -40.63
C ASP A 171 -21.79 10.58 -39.94
N ILE A 172 -21.54 9.32 -40.34
CA ILE A 172 -22.24 8.15 -39.79
C ILE A 172 -21.76 7.82 -38.37
N THR A 173 -20.45 7.85 -38.14
CA THR A 173 -19.86 7.29 -36.91
C THR A 173 -19.50 8.32 -35.85
N GLY A 174 -19.46 9.61 -36.20
CA GLY A 174 -18.97 10.67 -35.33
C GLY A 174 -17.46 10.61 -35.03
N ILE A 175 -16.73 9.71 -35.70
CA ILE A 175 -15.28 9.54 -35.54
C ILE A 175 -14.56 10.53 -36.47
N ASP A 176 -13.56 11.22 -35.93
CA ASP A 176 -12.77 12.17 -36.69
C ASP A 176 -12.10 11.52 -37.92
N SER A 177 -12.10 12.25 -39.04
CA SER A 177 -11.52 11.77 -40.30
C SER A 177 -10.03 11.41 -40.17
N ASP A 178 -9.27 12.08 -39.30
CA ASP A 178 -7.86 11.82 -39.03
C ASP A 178 -7.66 10.51 -38.27
N ALA A 179 -8.54 10.19 -37.30
CA ALA A 179 -8.55 8.90 -36.62
C ALA A 179 -8.84 7.76 -37.62
N LEU A 180 -9.80 7.98 -38.54
CA LEU A 180 -10.08 7.03 -39.61
C LEU A 180 -8.89 6.85 -40.56
N GLN A 181 -8.05 7.87 -40.78
CA GLN A 181 -6.85 7.73 -41.63
C GLN A 181 -5.62 7.13 -40.93
N GLY A 182 -5.75 6.68 -39.67
CA GLY A 182 -4.70 5.95 -38.95
C GLY A 182 -3.74 6.83 -38.17
N ILE A 183 -4.13 8.06 -37.82
CA ILE A 183 -3.42 8.86 -36.82
C ILE A 183 -3.50 8.13 -35.46
N PRO A 184 -2.42 8.11 -34.65
CA PRO A 184 -2.43 7.43 -33.35
C PRO A 184 -3.61 7.85 -32.48
N LEU A 185 -4.40 6.86 -32.03
CA LEU A 185 -5.60 7.09 -31.21
C LEU A 185 -5.29 7.74 -29.85
N SER A 186 -4.04 7.69 -29.40
CA SER A 186 -3.54 8.36 -28.19
C SER A 186 -3.65 9.88 -28.24
N ARG A 187 -3.81 10.49 -29.42
CA ARG A 187 -4.04 11.95 -29.55
C ARG A 187 -5.44 12.38 -29.11
N TYR A 188 -6.37 11.46 -29.01
CA TYR A 188 -7.75 11.73 -28.59
C TYR A 188 -7.93 11.43 -27.11
N SER A 189 -8.68 12.29 -26.43
CA SER A 189 -8.95 12.18 -25.00
C SER A 189 -9.72 10.89 -24.68
N ILE A 190 -9.64 10.43 -23.43
CA ILE A 190 -10.40 9.26 -22.98
C ILE A 190 -11.92 9.46 -23.19
N PRO A 191 -12.53 10.60 -22.81
CA PRO A 191 -13.95 10.83 -23.05
C PRO A 191 -14.34 10.78 -24.53
N GLU A 192 -13.52 11.35 -25.42
CA GLU A 192 -13.77 11.31 -26.87
C GLU A 192 -13.77 9.86 -27.39
N ARG A 193 -12.76 9.07 -27.02
CA ARG A 193 -12.68 7.66 -27.45
C ARG A 193 -13.80 6.80 -26.86
N MET A 194 -14.20 7.06 -25.62
CA MET A 194 -15.36 6.41 -25.00
C MET A 194 -16.66 6.76 -25.75
N SER A 195 -16.78 7.99 -26.25
CA SER A 195 -17.97 8.45 -26.98
C SER A 195 -18.19 7.73 -28.32
N TRP A 196 -17.15 7.19 -28.95
CA TRP A 196 -17.27 6.46 -30.23
C TRP A 196 -18.04 5.14 -30.13
N ALA A 197 -18.20 4.61 -28.92
CA ALA A 197 -19.06 3.45 -28.64
C ALA A 197 -20.51 3.84 -28.34
N ALA A 198 -20.82 5.13 -28.16
CA ALA A 198 -22.18 5.58 -27.87
C ALA A 198 -23.12 5.30 -29.04
N GLY A 199 -24.33 4.82 -28.73
CA GLY A 199 -25.35 4.50 -29.74
C GLY A 199 -25.13 3.18 -30.49
N ARG A 200 -24.10 2.40 -30.14
CA ARG A 200 -23.85 1.07 -30.71
C ARG A 200 -24.45 -0.05 -29.86
N GLU A 201 -24.96 -1.08 -30.52
CA GLU A 201 -25.58 -2.27 -29.95
C GLU A 201 -24.60 -3.45 -29.86
N THR A 202 -24.73 -4.24 -28.79
CA THR A 202 -23.94 -5.45 -28.56
C THR A 202 -24.83 -6.62 -28.13
N LYS A 203 -24.44 -7.85 -28.52
CA LYS A 203 -25.21 -9.08 -28.18
C LYS A 203 -25.22 -9.34 -26.66
N ARG A 204 -24.11 -9.00 -25.97
CA ARG A 204 -24.03 -9.03 -24.51
C ARG A 204 -23.81 -7.62 -23.97
N PRO A 205 -24.38 -7.27 -22.80
CA PRO A 205 -24.25 -5.93 -22.25
C PRO A 205 -22.80 -5.57 -21.90
N GLU A 206 -21.96 -6.53 -21.51
CA GLU A 206 -20.54 -6.32 -21.17
C GLU A 206 -19.66 -5.99 -22.39
N ASP A 207 -20.06 -6.44 -23.59
CA ASP A 207 -19.31 -6.21 -24.83
C ASP A 207 -19.21 -4.72 -25.18
N ALA A 208 -20.10 -3.88 -24.63
CA ALA A 208 -19.99 -2.43 -24.73
C ALA A 208 -18.67 -1.90 -24.11
N ALA A 209 -18.13 -2.57 -23.10
CA ALA A 209 -16.80 -2.30 -22.57
C ALA A 209 -15.71 -3.05 -23.34
N TYR A 210 -15.94 -4.32 -23.70
CA TYR A 210 -14.90 -5.15 -24.34
C TYR A 210 -14.57 -4.72 -25.77
N SER A 211 -15.54 -4.15 -26.50
CA SER A 211 -15.32 -3.55 -27.81
C SER A 211 -14.42 -2.30 -27.78
N LEU A 212 -14.13 -1.74 -26.60
CA LEU A 212 -13.24 -0.59 -26.43
C LEU A 212 -11.80 -0.99 -26.05
N LEU A 213 -11.52 -2.26 -25.73
CA LEU A 213 -10.22 -2.68 -25.18
C LEU A 213 -9.04 -2.35 -26.09
N GLY A 214 -9.16 -2.71 -27.37
CA GLY A 214 -8.11 -2.42 -28.36
C GLY A 214 -7.91 -0.94 -28.67
N ILE A 215 -8.95 -0.11 -28.49
CA ILE A 215 -8.89 1.34 -28.71
C ILE A 215 -8.11 2.04 -27.58
N PHE A 216 -8.14 1.45 -26.38
CA PHE A 216 -7.40 1.91 -25.22
C PHE A 216 -6.11 1.12 -24.96
N ASP A 217 -5.87 0.05 -25.71
CA ASP A 217 -4.76 -0.88 -25.50
C ASP A 217 -4.76 -1.45 -24.05
N ILE A 218 -5.93 -1.90 -23.60
CA ILE A 218 -6.16 -2.44 -22.25
C ILE A 218 -6.45 -3.92 -22.31
N HIS A 219 -5.76 -4.69 -21.47
CA HIS A 219 -6.06 -6.10 -21.23
C HIS A 219 -6.92 -6.27 -19.97
N MET A 220 -8.09 -6.90 -20.08
CA MET A 220 -8.92 -7.22 -18.92
C MET A 220 -9.56 -8.61 -19.03
N PRO A 221 -9.75 -9.34 -17.90
CA PRO A 221 -10.42 -10.63 -17.91
C PRO A 221 -11.91 -10.46 -18.23
N LEU A 222 -12.44 -11.30 -19.11
CA LEU A 222 -13.86 -11.30 -19.49
C LEU A 222 -14.71 -11.93 -18.40
N ILE A 223 -15.71 -11.19 -17.89
CA ILE A 223 -16.65 -11.65 -16.87
C ILE A 223 -18.06 -11.48 -17.39
N TYR A 224 -18.54 -12.46 -18.17
CA TYR A 224 -19.91 -12.45 -18.67
C TYR A 224 -20.92 -12.70 -17.53
N GLY A 225 -21.94 -11.84 -17.41
CA GLY A 225 -22.93 -11.86 -16.33
C GLY A 225 -22.74 -10.74 -15.29
N GLU A 226 -21.70 -9.90 -15.42
CA GLU A 226 -21.49 -8.75 -14.52
C GLU A 226 -22.38 -7.54 -14.86
N GLY A 227 -22.87 -7.46 -16.10
CA GLY A 227 -23.66 -6.35 -16.64
C GLY A 227 -22.80 -5.17 -17.13
N GLN A 228 -23.34 -4.42 -18.10
CA GLN A 228 -22.66 -3.32 -18.80
C GLN A 228 -22.03 -2.29 -17.85
N HIS A 229 -22.77 -1.87 -16.82
CA HIS A 229 -22.30 -0.83 -15.90
C HIS A 229 -21.05 -1.27 -15.11
N LYS A 230 -20.98 -2.54 -14.68
CA LYS A 230 -19.82 -3.04 -13.93
C LYS A 230 -18.61 -3.25 -14.84
N ALA A 231 -18.83 -3.76 -16.05
CA ALA A 231 -17.79 -3.91 -17.07
C ALA A 231 -17.18 -2.55 -17.46
N LEU A 232 -18.02 -1.54 -17.73
CA LEU A 232 -17.58 -0.17 -18.02
C LEU A 232 -16.89 0.48 -16.82
N LYS A 233 -17.36 0.25 -15.59
CA LYS A 233 -16.69 0.76 -14.38
C LYS A 233 -15.33 0.10 -14.15
N ARG A 234 -15.17 -1.18 -14.50
CA ARG A 234 -13.86 -1.86 -14.49
C ARG A 234 -12.94 -1.28 -15.55
N LEU A 235 -13.43 -1.08 -16.78
CA LEU A 235 -12.67 -0.40 -17.83
C LEU A 235 -12.26 1.02 -17.41
N GLN A 236 -13.19 1.80 -16.83
CA GLN A 236 -12.90 3.11 -16.27
C GLN A 236 -11.86 3.04 -15.16
N LYS A 237 -11.92 2.07 -14.25
CA LYS A 237 -10.91 1.89 -13.21
C LYS A 237 -9.53 1.51 -13.77
N GLU A 238 -9.49 0.76 -14.86
CA GLU A 238 -8.24 0.46 -15.59
C GLU A 238 -7.70 1.71 -16.31
N LEU A 239 -8.58 2.57 -16.84
CA LEU A 239 -8.24 3.86 -17.47
C LEU A 239 -7.84 4.95 -16.46
N GLU A 240 -8.49 4.97 -15.30
CA GLU A 240 -8.26 5.85 -14.16
C GLU A 240 -7.16 5.32 -13.22
N GLY A 241 -6.63 4.13 -13.50
CA GLY A 241 -5.58 3.48 -12.74
C GLY A 241 -4.30 4.29 -12.82
N ASP A 242 -4.19 5.32 -11.99
CA ASP A 242 -3.00 6.15 -11.89
C ASP A 242 -1.93 5.40 -11.09
N TYR A 243 -1.28 4.43 -11.72
CA TYR A 243 -0.16 3.66 -11.13
C TYR A 243 1.01 4.57 -10.70
N SER A 244 1.07 5.80 -11.25
CA SER A 244 1.95 6.88 -10.80
C SER A 244 1.75 7.24 -9.32
N THR A 245 0.52 7.10 -8.79
CA THR A 245 0.21 7.40 -7.38
C THR A 245 0.61 6.29 -6.41
N ARG A 246 0.89 5.08 -6.91
CA ARG A 246 1.32 3.94 -6.08
C ARG A 246 2.83 3.86 -5.89
N LEU A 247 3.61 4.34 -6.86
CA LEU A 247 5.05 4.43 -6.75
C LEU A 247 5.43 5.81 -6.18
N PRO A 248 6.05 5.89 -4.99
CA PRO A 248 6.48 7.17 -4.47
C PRO A 248 7.61 7.74 -5.34
N ILE A 249 7.40 8.95 -5.86
CA ILE A 249 8.42 9.70 -6.61
C ILE A 249 9.18 10.67 -5.72
N ALA A 250 10.40 11.01 -6.11
CA ALA A 250 11.15 12.12 -5.53
C ALA A 250 10.72 13.43 -6.19
N VAL A 251 10.07 14.31 -5.43
CA VAL A 251 9.55 15.58 -5.96
C VAL A 251 10.71 16.51 -6.32
N GLY A 252 10.72 17.04 -7.55
CA GLY A 252 11.77 17.95 -8.02
C GLY A 252 13.00 17.25 -8.63
N ALA A 253 12.96 15.93 -8.79
CA ALA A 253 14.03 15.14 -9.40
C ALA A 253 14.14 15.31 -10.91
N SER A 254 13.01 15.55 -11.59
CA SER A 254 12.96 15.69 -13.05
C SER A 254 13.55 17.02 -13.52
N PHE A 255 14.17 17.02 -14.71
CA PHE A 255 14.84 18.20 -15.27
C PHE A 255 13.90 19.39 -15.52
N ASP A 256 12.61 19.11 -15.75
CA ASP A 256 11.54 20.05 -16.10
C ASP A 256 10.62 20.41 -14.92
N SER A 257 10.98 19.97 -13.71
CA SER A 257 10.25 20.37 -12.51
C SER A 257 10.40 21.87 -12.24
N HIS A 258 9.39 22.48 -11.60
CA HIS A 258 9.42 23.89 -11.18
C HIS A 258 10.67 24.22 -10.34
N MET A 259 11.17 23.25 -9.55
CA MET A 259 12.40 23.40 -8.77
C MET A 259 13.68 23.53 -9.61
N GLN A 260 13.62 23.24 -10.91
CA GLN A 260 14.73 23.30 -11.86
C GLN A 260 14.58 24.43 -12.89
N GLU A 261 13.44 25.13 -12.93
CA GLU A 261 13.07 26.11 -13.96
C GLU A 261 14.09 27.25 -14.09
N HIS A 262 14.59 27.77 -12.97
CA HIS A 262 15.54 28.89 -12.94
C HIS A 262 17.01 28.48 -13.01
N ASN A 263 17.33 27.19 -13.20
CA ASN A 263 18.72 26.74 -13.22
C ASN A 263 19.36 26.92 -14.62
N ALA A 264 20.53 27.55 -14.66
CA ALA A 264 21.21 27.98 -15.89
C ALA A 264 21.62 26.83 -16.83
N LYS A 265 21.26 26.93 -18.12
CA LYS A 265 21.64 25.99 -19.21
C LYS A 265 22.91 26.48 -19.93
N CYS A 266 23.52 25.64 -20.77
CA CYS A 266 24.61 26.08 -21.64
C CYS A 266 24.08 27.17 -22.59
N LEU A 267 24.85 28.25 -22.73
CA LEU A 267 24.54 29.30 -23.71
C LEU A 267 24.90 28.83 -25.12
N ALA A 268 24.31 29.46 -26.12
CA ALA A 268 24.72 29.27 -27.51
C ALA A 268 26.23 29.51 -27.64
N ASP A 269 26.89 28.68 -28.46
CA ASP A 269 28.34 28.70 -28.70
C ASP A 269 29.23 28.38 -27.49
N THR A 270 28.66 27.81 -26.41
CA THR A 270 29.46 27.30 -25.28
C THR A 270 29.43 25.79 -25.21
N ARG A 271 30.57 25.15 -24.94
CA ARG A 271 30.70 23.67 -24.86
C ARG A 271 30.21 22.93 -26.11
N SER A 272 30.24 23.57 -27.28
CA SER A 272 29.68 23.04 -28.53
C SER A 272 30.24 21.67 -28.90
N ASP A 273 31.56 21.49 -28.85
CA ASP A 273 32.22 20.21 -29.19
C ASP A 273 31.80 19.08 -28.24
N LEU A 274 31.70 19.38 -26.95
CA LEU A 274 31.26 18.43 -25.93
C LEU A 274 29.79 18.03 -26.15
N LEU A 275 28.91 19.00 -26.40
CA LEU A 275 27.49 18.75 -26.64
C LEU A 275 27.26 17.96 -27.94
N HIS A 276 28.03 18.26 -29.00
CA HIS A 276 28.04 17.47 -30.22
C HIS A 276 28.53 16.05 -29.99
N HIS A 277 29.58 15.87 -29.20
CA HIS A 277 30.07 14.54 -28.87
C HIS A 277 29.01 13.71 -28.12
N ILE A 278 28.38 14.28 -27.09
CA ILE A 278 27.31 13.59 -26.35
C ILE A 278 26.11 13.28 -27.26
N SER A 279 25.77 14.17 -28.19
CA SER A 279 24.68 13.95 -29.16
C SER A 279 25.03 12.81 -30.13
N ASN A 280 26.27 12.74 -30.61
CA ASN A 280 26.75 11.65 -31.45
C ASN A 280 26.77 10.33 -30.68
N TRP A 281 27.28 10.34 -29.44
CA TRP A 281 27.22 9.21 -28.52
C TRP A 281 25.79 8.76 -28.29
N ALA A 282 24.81 9.66 -28.24
CA ALA A 282 23.40 9.30 -28.04
C ALA A 282 22.77 8.62 -29.27
N ILE A 283 23.28 8.87 -30.49
CA ILE A 283 22.73 8.40 -31.78
C ILE A 283 23.49 7.20 -32.37
N ASP A 284 24.80 7.10 -32.18
CA ASP A 284 25.61 6.02 -32.75
C ASP A 284 25.30 4.67 -32.07
N ARG A 285 24.99 3.61 -32.82
CA ARG A 285 24.65 2.28 -32.28
C ARG A 285 25.86 1.52 -31.72
N THR A 286 27.07 1.87 -32.13
CA THR A 286 28.30 1.19 -31.66
C THR A 286 28.86 1.79 -30.37
N SER A 287 28.39 2.98 -30.01
CA SER A 287 28.75 3.68 -28.78
C SER A 287 28.31 2.92 -27.54
N LYS A 288 29.11 3.08 -26.48
CA LYS A 288 28.96 2.39 -25.20
C LYS A 288 27.65 2.78 -24.49
N PRO A 289 27.04 1.89 -23.69
CA PRO A 289 25.72 2.13 -23.11
C PRO A 289 25.69 3.24 -22.04
N ILE A 290 26.83 3.50 -21.39
CA ILE A 290 26.97 4.50 -20.32
C ILE A 290 27.97 5.57 -20.73
N PHE A 291 27.60 6.83 -20.55
CA PHE A 291 28.48 7.99 -20.70
C PHE A 291 28.66 8.67 -19.34
N TRP A 292 29.90 8.79 -18.89
CA TRP A 292 30.26 9.41 -17.63
C TRP A 292 30.95 10.75 -17.87
N LEU A 293 30.28 11.85 -17.52
CA LEU A 293 30.86 13.18 -17.53
C LEU A 293 31.36 13.53 -16.13
N ASN A 294 32.67 13.53 -15.91
CA ASN A 294 33.23 13.83 -14.60
C ASN A 294 34.01 15.14 -14.58
N GLY A 295 34.13 15.74 -13.40
CA GLY A 295 34.89 16.98 -13.23
C GLY A 295 34.84 17.53 -11.82
N MET A 296 35.79 18.42 -11.52
CA MET A 296 35.86 19.11 -10.23
C MET A 296 34.58 19.94 -9.96
N ALA A 297 34.39 20.36 -8.71
CA ALA A 297 33.29 21.24 -8.34
C ALA A 297 33.35 22.55 -9.16
N GLY A 298 32.20 23.06 -9.58
CA GLY A 298 32.10 24.32 -10.33
C GLY A 298 32.50 24.32 -11.81
N THR A 299 32.75 23.17 -12.45
CA THR A 299 33.12 23.07 -13.88
C THR A 299 31.94 23.02 -14.86
N GLY A 300 30.70 23.08 -14.38
CA GLY A 300 29.48 23.14 -15.22
C GLY A 300 28.80 21.82 -15.56
N LYS A 301 29.09 20.72 -14.85
CA LYS A 301 28.49 19.39 -15.08
C LYS A 301 26.95 19.41 -15.17
N SER A 302 26.28 19.92 -14.14
CA SER A 302 24.82 20.00 -14.08
C SER A 302 24.20 20.90 -15.14
N THR A 303 24.93 21.93 -15.57
CA THR A 303 24.53 22.79 -16.68
C THR A 303 24.53 22.03 -18.01
N VAL A 304 25.54 21.17 -18.24
CA VAL A 304 25.57 20.26 -19.39
C VAL A 304 24.44 19.23 -19.31
N ALA A 305 24.25 18.58 -18.16
CA ALA A 305 23.19 17.59 -17.95
C ALA A 305 21.79 18.14 -18.22
N ARG A 306 21.47 19.34 -17.74
CA ARG A 306 20.17 20.01 -18.02
C ARG A 306 19.99 20.36 -19.49
N THR A 307 21.06 20.80 -20.16
CA THR A 307 21.03 21.14 -21.58
C THR A 307 20.73 19.91 -22.44
N ILE A 308 21.41 18.79 -22.17
CA ILE A 308 21.18 17.54 -22.92
C ILE A 308 19.83 16.90 -22.57
N ALA A 309 19.39 16.93 -21.31
CA ALA A 309 18.09 16.38 -20.92
C ALA A 309 16.97 17.10 -21.67
N ARG A 310 17.05 18.43 -21.77
CA ARG A 310 16.11 19.22 -22.57
C ARG A 310 16.17 18.88 -24.05
N SER A 311 17.39 18.82 -24.61
CA SER A 311 17.59 18.46 -26.02
C SER A 311 16.98 17.09 -26.36
N PHE A 312 17.19 16.08 -25.51
CA PHE A 312 16.62 14.75 -25.69
C PHE A 312 15.10 14.72 -25.45
N ALA A 313 14.57 15.54 -24.55
CA ALA A 313 13.12 15.68 -24.36
C ALA A 313 12.46 16.30 -25.61
N ASP A 314 13.03 17.37 -26.15
CA ASP A 314 12.54 18.04 -27.37
C ASP A 314 12.60 17.10 -28.60
N GLN A 315 13.56 16.15 -28.61
CA GLN A 315 13.67 15.09 -29.63
C GLN A 315 12.82 13.84 -29.34
N ASN A 316 12.04 13.83 -28.25
CA ASN A 316 11.27 12.67 -27.78
C ASN A 316 12.12 11.40 -27.59
N GLN A 317 13.35 11.56 -27.11
CA GLN A 317 14.33 10.50 -26.81
C GLN A 317 14.62 10.37 -25.30
N LEU A 318 14.22 11.34 -24.47
CA LEU A 318 14.39 11.26 -23.03
C LEU A 318 13.45 10.18 -22.45
N GLY A 319 14.03 9.23 -21.73
CA GLY A 319 13.30 8.18 -21.02
C GLY A 319 12.98 8.58 -19.58
N ALA A 320 14.00 9.05 -18.86
CA ALA A 320 13.88 9.54 -17.49
C ALA A 320 15.02 10.50 -17.15
N SER A 321 14.83 11.32 -16.12
CA SER A 321 15.84 12.22 -15.60
C SER A 321 15.80 12.26 -14.07
N PHE A 322 16.98 12.25 -13.44
CA PHE A 322 17.09 12.35 -11.99
C PHE A 322 18.28 13.23 -11.60
N PHE A 323 18.00 14.32 -10.90
CA PHE A 323 18.99 15.28 -10.43
C PHE A 323 19.20 15.11 -8.92
N PHE A 324 20.30 14.48 -8.54
CA PHE A 324 20.65 14.33 -7.12
C PHE A 324 20.98 15.70 -6.50
N LYS A 325 20.59 15.87 -5.23
CA LYS A 325 20.92 17.05 -4.43
C LYS A 325 21.23 16.66 -2.99
N ARG A 326 22.45 16.93 -2.54
CA ARG A 326 22.92 16.49 -1.22
C ARG A 326 22.27 17.30 -0.11
N GLY A 327 21.71 16.63 0.90
CA GLY A 327 21.01 17.28 2.01
C GLY A 327 19.56 17.69 1.69
N GLU A 328 18.98 17.17 0.61
CA GLU A 328 17.52 17.18 0.39
C GLU A 328 17.00 15.75 0.59
N SER A 329 16.16 15.48 1.61
CA SER A 329 15.77 14.12 2.01
C SER A 329 15.31 13.18 0.90
N GLN A 330 14.67 13.69 -0.17
CA GLN A 330 14.22 12.86 -1.30
C GLN A 330 15.20 12.82 -2.47
N LEU A 331 16.05 13.84 -2.65
CA LEU A 331 16.97 13.96 -3.79
C LEU A 331 18.42 13.59 -3.44
N GLY A 332 18.77 13.54 -2.15
CA GLY A 332 20.05 13.03 -1.65
C GLY A 332 20.00 11.53 -1.33
N ASN A 333 18.80 10.97 -1.17
CA ASN A 333 18.60 9.56 -0.80
C ASN A 333 18.17 8.71 -2.00
N ALA A 334 18.79 7.55 -2.19
CA ALA A 334 18.52 6.64 -3.30
C ALA A 334 17.18 5.87 -3.20
N THR A 335 16.51 5.86 -2.05
CA THR A 335 15.30 5.03 -1.80
C THR A 335 14.17 5.21 -2.82
N ARG A 336 14.05 6.41 -3.42
CA ARG A 336 13.06 6.72 -4.45
C ARG A 336 13.65 6.87 -5.86
N PHE A 337 14.93 6.58 -6.03
CA PHE A 337 15.62 6.74 -7.31
C PHE A 337 14.98 5.86 -8.38
N PHE A 338 14.91 4.54 -8.16
CA PHE A 338 14.37 3.61 -9.16
C PHE A 338 12.84 3.67 -9.30
N THR A 339 12.09 4.03 -8.25
CA THR A 339 10.65 4.27 -8.37
C THR A 339 10.34 5.51 -9.22
N THR A 340 11.15 6.58 -9.09
CA THR A 340 11.03 7.78 -9.94
C THR A 340 11.40 7.47 -11.39
N VAL A 341 12.54 6.80 -11.61
CA VAL A 341 12.97 6.38 -12.96
C VAL A 341 11.94 5.46 -13.61
N ALA A 342 11.38 4.49 -12.88
CA ALA A 342 10.35 3.60 -13.40
C ALA A 342 9.07 4.35 -13.78
N THR A 343 8.68 5.36 -13.00
CA THR A 343 7.48 6.18 -13.28
C THR A 343 7.68 7.05 -14.52
N GLU A 344 8.84 7.68 -14.68
CA GLU A 344 9.16 8.46 -15.88
C GLU A 344 9.33 7.58 -17.14
N LEU A 345 9.95 6.40 -16.99
CA LEU A 345 10.02 5.41 -18.07
C LEU A 345 8.63 4.91 -18.46
N MET A 346 7.71 4.71 -17.51
CA MET A 346 6.33 4.32 -17.79
C MET A 346 5.55 5.42 -18.54
N ALA A 347 5.91 6.70 -18.33
CA ALA A 347 5.33 7.82 -19.07
C ALA A 347 5.90 7.91 -20.50
N SER A 348 7.21 7.68 -20.67
CA SER A 348 7.89 7.74 -21.98
C SER A 348 7.80 6.45 -22.80
N MET A 349 7.51 5.32 -22.15
CA MET A 349 7.34 3.97 -22.71
C MET A 349 6.07 3.32 -22.12
N PRO A 350 4.88 3.62 -22.68
CA PRO A 350 3.62 3.04 -22.22
C PRO A 350 3.61 1.51 -22.21
N GLU A 351 4.44 0.87 -23.03
CA GLU A 351 4.56 -0.59 -23.15
C GLU A 351 5.15 -1.26 -21.88
N MET A 352 5.77 -0.50 -20.98
CA MET A 352 6.25 -1.01 -19.69
C MET A 352 5.13 -1.13 -18.64
N ARG A 353 3.98 -0.47 -18.85
CA ARG A 353 2.88 -0.41 -17.88
C ARG A 353 2.40 -1.79 -17.41
N PRO A 354 2.18 -2.79 -18.28
CA PRO A 354 1.71 -4.10 -17.83
C PRO A 354 2.72 -4.81 -16.91
N GLY A 355 4.02 -4.70 -17.21
CA GLY A 355 5.08 -5.31 -16.41
C GLY A 355 5.22 -4.68 -15.03
N ILE A 356 5.13 -3.35 -14.94
CA ILE A 356 5.16 -2.63 -13.66
C ILE A 356 3.89 -2.91 -12.85
N LYS A 357 2.72 -2.99 -13.50
CA LYS A 357 1.46 -3.35 -12.85
C LYS A 357 1.55 -4.73 -12.19
N GLU A 358 2.03 -5.74 -12.90
CA GLU A 358 2.22 -7.08 -12.34
C GLU A 358 3.19 -7.06 -11.15
N ALA A 359 4.28 -6.30 -11.24
CA ALA A 359 5.23 -6.16 -10.13
C ALA A 359 4.58 -5.57 -8.87
N LEU A 360 3.70 -4.57 -9.03
CA LEU A 360 2.94 -3.95 -7.92
C LEU A 360 1.84 -4.85 -7.37
N GLU A 361 1.20 -5.68 -8.20
CA GLU A 361 0.19 -6.64 -7.76
C GLU A 361 0.81 -7.83 -7.00
N LEU A 362 2.00 -8.26 -7.41
CA LEU A 362 2.75 -9.31 -6.71
C LEU A 362 3.39 -8.81 -5.40
N ASP A 363 3.68 -7.50 -5.30
CA ASP A 363 4.49 -6.94 -4.22
C ASP A 363 4.09 -5.47 -3.92
N GLU A 364 3.07 -5.28 -3.08
CA GLU A 364 2.53 -3.96 -2.72
C GLU A 364 3.57 -3.03 -2.07
N PHE A 365 4.59 -3.59 -1.41
CA PHE A 365 5.64 -2.83 -0.71
C PHE A 365 6.94 -2.73 -1.52
N ILE A 366 6.91 -2.92 -2.84
CA ILE A 366 8.11 -2.91 -3.67
C ILE A 366 8.92 -1.61 -3.55
N SER A 367 8.26 -0.48 -3.30
CA SER A 367 8.91 0.82 -3.08
C SER A 367 9.72 0.92 -1.78
N GLU A 368 9.47 0.04 -0.82
CA GLU A 368 10.20 -0.02 0.46
C GLU A 368 11.32 -1.08 0.44
N LYS A 369 11.47 -1.81 -0.66
CA LYS A 369 12.50 -2.85 -0.81
C LYS A 369 13.84 -2.30 -1.26
N THR A 370 14.83 -3.18 -1.30
CA THR A 370 16.20 -2.86 -1.69
C THR A 370 16.26 -2.26 -3.10
N LEU A 371 17.27 -1.44 -3.37
CA LEU A 371 17.50 -0.85 -4.70
C LEU A 371 17.58 -1.91 -5.80
N LYS A 372 18.15 -3.07 -5.47
CA LYS A 372 18.21 -4.23 -6.36
C LYS A 372 16.82 -4.75 -6.72
N ASP A 373 15.95 -4.97 -5.74
CA ASP A 373 14.59 -5.47 -5.99
C ASP A 373 13.77 -4.46 -6.80
N GLN A 374 13.90 -3.16 -6.48
CA GLN A 374 13.25 -2.09 -7.22
C GLN A 374 13.70 -2.08 -8.68
N PHE A 375 15.01 -2.07 -8.94
CA PHE A 375 15.55 -2.08 -10.30
C PHE A 375 15.14 -3.34 -11.08
N GLU A 376 15.30 -4.53 -10.48
CA GLU A 376 14.99 -5.79 -11.16
C GLU A 376 13.50 -5.91 -11.52
N LYS A 377 12.61 -5.57 -10.59
CA LYS A 377 11.16 -5.79 -10.77
C LYS A 377 10.46 -4.63 -11.47
N LEU A 378 10.89 -3.38 -11.29
CA LEU A 378 10.23 -2.20 -11.88
C LEU A 378 10.85 -1.75 -13.20
N ILE A 379 12.12 -2.06 -13.47
CA ILE A 379 12.83 -1.61 -14.68
C ILE A 379 13.23 -2.80 -15.54
N LEU A 380 14.08 -3.70 -15.03
CA LEU A 380 14.69 -4.77 -15.82
C LEU A 380 13.64 -5.76 -16.37
N LYS A 381 12.82 -6.37 -15.51
CA LYS A 381 11.81 -7.36 -15.93
C LYS A 381 10.75 -6.78 -16.89
N PRO A 382 10.17 -5.59 -16.65
CA PRO A 382 9.24 -4.98 -17.59
C PRO A 382 9.88 -4.71 -18.96
N LEU A 383 11.08 -4.14 -19.00
CA LEU A 383 11.79 -3.85 -20.26
C LEU A 383 12.14 -5.12 -21.05
N LEU A 384 12.56 -6.22 -20.39
CA LEU A 384 12.82 -7.49 -21.06
C LEU A 384 11.57 -8.05 -21.76
N ARG A 385 10.37 -7.81 -21.23
CA ARG A 385 9.10 -8.26 -21.82
C ARG A 385 8.66 -7.38 -22.99
N THR A 386 8.95 -6.08 -22.94
CA THR A 386 8.57 -5.07 -23.96
C THR A 386 9.37 -5.19 -25.27
N SER A 387 10.54 -5.85 -25.24
CA SER A 387 11.54 -5.93 -26.32
C SER A 387 11.10 -6.51 -27.69
N ARG A 388 9.81 -6.81 -27.90
CA ARG A 388 9.31 -7.54 -29.08
C ARG A 388 8.71 -6.66 -30.19
N HIS A 389 8.43 -5.37 -29.96
CA HIS A 389 7.86 -4.48 -30.98
C HIS A 389 8.55 -3.08 -31.00
N ARG A 390 9.03 -2.67 -32.19
CA ARG A 390 9.61 -1.35 -32.56
C ARG A 390 10.29 -0.54 -31.43
N ALA A 391 11.55 -0.88 -31.15
CA ALA A 391 12.31 -0.21 -30.10
C ALA A 391 12.71 1.23 -30.48
N HIS A 392 12.06 2.21 -29.83
CA HIS A 392 12.49 3.62 -29.84
C HIS A 392 13.62 3.81 -28.81
N ARG A 393 14.62 4.62 -29.15
CA ARG A 393 15.75 4.89 -28.25
C ARG A 393 15.32 5.75 -27.08
N ARG A 394 15.76 5.38 -25.87
CA ARG A 394 15.46 6.10 -24.62
C ARG A 394 16.74 6.36 -23.85
N ILE A 395 16.87 7.58 -23.32
CA ILE A 395 18.05 8.02 -22.58
C ILE A 395 17.65 8.36 -21.15
N ILE A 396 18.37 7.82 -20.18
CA ILE A 396 18.26 8.18 -18.77
C ILE A 396 19.37 9.18 -18.45
N VAL A 397 19.02 10.35 -17.92
CA VAL A 397 19.98 11.37 -17.48
C VAL A 397 20.04 11.37 -15.96
N ILE A 398 21.23 11.10 -15.40
CA ILE A 398 21.49 11.13 -13.96
C ILE A 398 22.52 12.23 -13.71
N ASP A 399 22.11 13.27 -12.98
CA ASP A 399 23.00 14.37 -12.63
C ASP A 399 23.47 14.26 -11.18
N ALA A 400 24.74 14.64 -10.95
CA ALA A 400 25.37 14.80 -9.66
C ALA A 400 25.31 13.52 -8.79
N LEU A 401 25.67 12.36 -9.33
CA LEU A 401 25.62 11.09 -8.58
C LEU A 401 26.44 11.12 -7.26
N ASP A 402 27.48 11.95 -7.19
CA ASP A 402 28.27 12.23 -5.97
C ASP A 402 27.48 12.94 -4.85
N GLU A 403 26.30 13.49 -5.16
CA GLU A 403 25.41 14.13 -4.19
C GLU A 403 24.46 13.15 -3.50
N CYS A 404 24.53 11.86 -3.82
CA CYS A 404 23.85 10.82 -3.06
C CYS A 404 24.55 10.61 -1.70
N GLU A 405 23.80 10.58 -0.61
CA GLU A 405 24.33 10.66 0.76
C GLU A 405 25.09 9.40 1.21
N ARG A 406 24.78 8.23 0.63
CA ARG A 406 25.36 6.94 1.04
C ARG A 406 26.24 6.37 -0.06
N ASP A 407 27.53 6.24 0.24
CA ASP A 407 28.53 5.62 -0.63
C ASP A 407 28.14 4.18 -1.04
N GLU A 408 27.47 3.41 -0.17
CA GLU A 408 26.96 2.08 -0.47
C GLU A 408 25.90 2.11 -1.58
N ASP A 409 24.98 3.07 -1.52
CA ASP A 409 23.89 3.20 -2.47
C ASP A 409 24.44 3.61 -3.85
N ILE A 410 25.43 4.50 -3.90
CA ILE A 410 26.12 4.86 -5.16
C ILE A 410 26.76 3.64 -5.83
N ARG A 411 27.47 2.81 -5.05
CA ARG A 411 28.09 1.58 -5.56
C ARG A 411 27.04 0.61 -6.10
N GLU A 412 25.91 0.45 -5.41
CA GLU A 412 24.83 -0.44 -5.85
C GLU A 412 24.10 0.11 -7.08
N ILE A 413 23.85 1.43 -7.17
CA ILE A 413 23.28 2.07 -8.37
C ILE A 413 24.17 1.80 -9.59
N LEU A 414 25.47 2.04 -9.50
CA LEU A 414 26.41 1.78 -10.62
C LEU A 414 26.41 0.29 -11.02
N ARG A 415 26.38 -0.61 -10.03
CA ARG A 415 26.30 -2.06 -10.26
C ARG A 415 25.01 -2.48 -10.96
N LEU A 416 23.88 -1.84 -10.64
CA LEU A 416 22.58 -2.17 -11.22
C LEU A 416 22.41 -1.57 -12.62
N LEU A 417 22.82 -0.32 -12.84
CA LEU A 417 22.81 0.31 -14.18
C LEU A 417 23.63 -0.47 -15.20
N PHE A 418 24.68 -1.16 -14.75
CA PHE A 418 25.45 -2.04 -15.60
C PHE A 418 24.65 -3.21 -16.21
N ARG A 419 23.64 -3.71 -15.49
CA ARG A 419 22.83 -4.85 -15.94
C ARG A 419 21.89 -4.50 -17.08
N ILE A 420 21.79 -3.23 -17.45
CA ILE A 420 21.11 -2.78 -18.68
C ILE A 420 21.74 -3.43 -19.93
N ARG A 421 23.00 -3.87 -19.86
CA ARG A 421 23.65 -4.63 -20.94
C ARG A 421 23.06 -6.02 -21.19
N GLU A 422 22.33 -6.60 -20.23
CA GLU A 422 21.67 -7.91 -20.38
C GLU A 422 20.52 -7.85 -21.42
N MET A 423 20.33 -6.70 -22.05
CA MET A 423 19.22 -6.36 -22.93
C MET A 423 19.71 -6.12 -24.36
N ASP A 424 19.91 -7.18 -25.13
CA ASP A 424 20.38 -7.09 -26.54
C ASP A 424 19.38 -6.39 -27.50
N THR A 425 18.16 -6.09 -27.04
CA THR A 425 17.00 -5.72 -27.88
C THR A 425 16.33 -4.39 -27.53
N THR A 426 16.76 -3.69 -26.47
CA THR A 426 16.16 -2.40 -26.05
C THR A 426 17.21 -1.29 -25.97
N PHE A 427 17.00 -0.21 -26.73
CA PHE A 427 17.93 0.91 -26.91
C PHE A 427 17.91 1.90 -25.72
N LEU A 428 18.21 1.43 -24.49
CA LEU A 428 18.33 2.27 -23.30
C LEU A 428 19.79 2.73 -23.10
N ARG A 429 20.00 4.03 -22.95
CA ARG A 429 21.33 4.62 -22.64
C ARG A 429 21.29 5.41 -21.36
N VAL A 430 22.43 5.49 -20.68
CA VAL A 430 22.54 6.21 -19.41
C VAL A 430 23.64 7.24 -19.48
N PHE A 431 23.29 8.50 -19.29
CA PHE A 431 24.23 9.60 -19.12
C PHE A 431 24.34 9.93 -17.64
N VAL A 432 25.55 9.94 -17.09
CA VAL A 432 25.83 10.17 -15.67
C VAL A 432 26.80 11.33 -15.52
N THR A 433 26.51 12.28 -14.63
CA THR A 433 27.52 13.26 -14.18
C THR A 433 27.93 12.98 -12.74
N SER A 434 29.21 13.21 -12.42
CA SER A 434 29.65 13.20 -11.02
C SER A 434 31.00 13.89 -10.79
N ARG A 435 31.36 14.12 -9.52
CA ARG A 435 32.76 14.28 -9.11
C ARG A 435 33.51 12.93 -9.17
N PRO A 436 34.84 12.94 -9.39
CA PRO A 436 35.64 11.71 -9.42
C PRO A 436 35.99 11.24 -7.99
N GLU A 437 34.98 11.08 -7.13
CA GLU A 437 35.18 10.57 -5.75
C GLU A 437 35.61 9.10 -5.75
N LEU A 438 36.25 8.66 -4.66
CA LEU A 438 36.88 7.35 -4.60
C LEU A 438 35.89 6.21 -4.89
N HIS A 439 34.71 6.22 -4.27
CA HIS A 439 33.72 5.15 -4.44
C HIS A 439 33.12 5.11 -5.85
N ILE A 440 32.93 6.26 -6.53
CA ILE A 440 32.50 6.33 -7.93
C ILE A 440 33.61 5.83 -8.87
N ARG A 441 34.84 6.29 -8.66
CA ARG A 441 36.01 5.85 -9.45
C ARG A 441 36.22 4.34 -9.33
N LEU A 442 36.09 3.79 -8.12
CA LEU A 442 36.17 2.35 -7.90
C LEU A 442 35.02 1.62 -8.58
N GLY A 443 33.79 2.15 -8.53
CA GLY A 443 32.63 1.61 -9.24
C GLY A 443 32.88 1.49 -10.76
N PHE A 444 33.33 2.57 -11.41
CA PHE A 444 33.67 2.54 -12.84
C PHE A 444 34.96 1.77 -13.16
N LYS A 445 35.93 1.67 -12.23
CA LYS A 445 37.14 0.85 -12.43
C LYS A 445 36.90 -0.66 -12.31
N GLN A 446 35.88 -1.07 -11.57
CA GLN A 446 35.46 -2.47 -11.50
C GLN A 446 34.82 -2.93 -12.83
N MET A 447 34.47 -2.00 -13.72
CA MET A 447 33.96 -2.24 -15.06
C MET A 447 35.12 -2.53 -16.03
N SER A 448 34.90 -3.40 -17.01
CA SER A 448 35.93 -3.75 -17.99
C SER A 448 36.17 -2.62 -19.01
N ASN A 449 37.39 -2.53 -19.56
CA ASN A 449 37.76 -1.54 -20.57
C ASN A 449 36.93 -1.74 -21.86
N GLY A 450 35.79 -1.06 -21.94
CA GLY A 450 34.82 -1.23 -23.01
C GLY A 450 33.39 -0.83 -22.64
N GLU A 451 33.09 -0.68 -21.34
CA GLU A 451 31.70 -0.65 -20.85
C GLU A 451 31.11 0.76 -20.64
N TYR A 452 31.96 1.79 -20.55
CA TYR A 452 31.55 3.18 -20.48
C TYR A 452 32.49 4.10 -21.25
N GLU A 453 31.95 5.23 -21.68
CA GLU A 453 32.69 6.35 -22.23
C GLU A 453 32.86 7.44 -21.16
N ASN A 454 33.97 8.17 -21.16
CA ASN A 454 34.28 9.14 -20.12
C ASN A 454 34.91 10.40 -20.69
N ILE A 455 34.44 11.55 -20.21
CA ILE A 455 35.08 12.85 -20.46
C ILE A 455 35.32 13.57 -19.12
N ILE A 456 36.52 14.11 -18.99
CA ILE A 456 36.98 14.82 -17.80
C ILE A 456 36.96 16.32 -18.08
N LEU A 457 36.03 17.06 -17.47
CA LEU A 457 35.80 18.48 -17.76
C LEU A 457 36.98 19.40 -17.42
N HIS A 458 37.84 19.00 -16.50
CA HIS A 458 39.01 19.79 -16.10
C HIS A 458 40.25 19.48 -16.95
N GLU A 459 40.15 18.56 -17.91
CA GLU A 459 41.17 18.28 -18.93
C GLU A 459 40.85 18.95 -20.28
N ILE A 460 39.70 19.64 -20.38
CA ILE A 460 39.38 20.47 -21.54
C ILE A 460 40.41 21.60 -21.64
N PRO A 461 40.94 21.91 -22.84
CA PRO A 461 41.93 22.96 -23.02
C PRO A 461 41.50 24.31 -22.40
N GLU A 462 42.42 24.96 -21.69
CA GLU A 462 42.14 26.18 -20.92
C GLU A 462 41.66 27.33 -21.83
N ASP A 463 42.14 27.41 -23.06
CA ASP A 463 41.71 28.37 -24.08
C ASP A 463 40.24 28.22 -24.45
N VAL A 464 39.74 26.97 -24.58
CA VAL A 464 38.31 26.68 -24.81
C VAL A 464 37.48 27.09 -23.59
N VAL A 465 37.95 26.75 -22.38
CA VAL A 465 37.29 27.13 -21.13
C VAL A 465 37.21 28.66 -20.97
N LYS A 466 38.28 29.37 -21.26
CA LYS A 466 38.32 30.85 -21.22
C LYS A 466 37.43 31.47 -22.29
N HIS A 467 37.34 30.87 -23.48
CA HIS A 467 36.40 31.30 -24.51
C HIS A 467 34.95 31.19 -24.03
N ASP A 468 34.53 30.00 -23.59
CA ASP A 468 33.18 29.75 -23.08
C ASP A 468 32.80 30.71 -21.93
N MET A 469 33.74 30.92 -21.01
CA MET A 469 33.55 31.82 -19.87
C MET A 469 33.42 33.28 -20.29
N LYS A 470 34.17 33.70 -21.32
CA LYS A 470 34.04 35.03 -21.92
C LYS A 470 32.68 35.23 -22.57
N VAL A 471 32.13 34.21 -23.23
CA VAL A 471 30.77 34.23 -23.79
C VAL A 471 29.75 34.37 -22.65
N LEU A 472 29.87 33.57 -21.58
CA LEU A 472 29.02 33.67 -20.38
C LEU A 472 29.02 35.07 -19.77
N LEU A 473 30.19 35.61 -19.43
CA LEU A 473 30.30 36.94 -18.81
C LEU A 473 29.72 38.04 -19.71
N ARG A 474 29.95 37.97 -21.03
CA ARG A 474 29.36 38.92 -21.98
C ARG A 474 27.84 38.87 -22.01
N HIS A 475 27.27 37.68 -21.96
CA HIS A 475 25.82 37.49 -21.91
C HIS A 475 25.24 38.07 -20.62
N GLU A 476 25.77 37.69 -19.47
CA GLU A 476 25.32 38.17 -18.15
C GLU A 476 25.42 39.71 -18.04
N PHE A 477 26.55 40.30 -18.43
CA PHE A 477 26.68 41.76 -18.43
C PHE A 477 25.77 42.45 -19.46
N ALA A 478 25.44 41.80 -20.58
CA ALA A 478 24.48 42.34 -21.53
C ALA A 478 23.06 42.40 -20.94
N GLU A 479 22.65 41.36 -20.21
CA GLU A 479 21.37 41.36 -19.50
C GLU A 479 21.35 42.40 -18.38
N MET A 480 22.43 42.52 -17.59
CA MET A 480 22.56 43.59 -16.59
C MET A 480 22.48 45.00 -17.22
N ARG A 481 23.10 45.22 -18.38
CA ARG A 481 23.00 46.50 -19.11
C ARG A 481 21.56 46.82 -19.48
N LYS A 482 20.80 45.84 -19.98
CA LYS A 482 19.38 46.01 -20.32
C LYS A 482 18.54 46.33 -19.09
N GLN A 483 18.75 45.60 -18.00
CA GLN A 483 17.97 45.75 -16.77
C GLN A 483 18.26 47.06 -16.02
N ARG A 484 19.46 47.62 -16.15
CA ARG A 484 19.92 48.79 -15.37
C ARG A 484 20.29 50.03 -16.18
N SER A 485 20.03 50.02 -17.48
CA SER A 485 20.36 51.12 -18.39
C SER A 485 21.83 51.56 -18.30
N LEU A 486 22.75 50.60 -18.15
CA LEU A 486 24.19 50.88 -18.07
C LEU A 486 24.76 51.12 -19.48
N PRO A 487 25.84 51.93 -19.62
CA PRO A 487 26.43 52.23 -20.93
C PRO A 487 26.87 51.00 -21.70
N SER A 488 26.76 51.06 -23.04
CA SER A 488 27.05 49.96 -23.95
C SER A 488 28.52 49.51 -23.94
N ASP A 489 29.43 50.40 -23.54
CA ASP A 489 30.87 50.18 -23.41
C ASP A 489 31.28 49.56 -22.06
N TRP A 490 30.35 49.47 -21.10
CA TRP A 490 30.59 48.86 -19.79
C TRP A 490 30.15 47.39 -19.75
N PRO A 491 30.93 46.48 -19.14
CA PRO A 491 32.33 46.65 -18.70
C PRO A 491 33.32 46.58 -19.88
N SER A 492 34.51 47.16 -19.69
CA SER A 492 35.52 47.23 -20.75
C SER A 492 36.03 45.84 -21.14
N ARG A 493 36.55 45.69 -22.37
CA ARG A 493 37.13 44.42 -22.84
C ARG A 493 38.25 43.91 -21.91
N ILE A 494 39.00 44.83 -21.30
CA ILE A 494 40.09 44.52 -20.37
C ILE A 494 39.51 44.00 -19.04
N GLN A 495 38.45 44.63 -18.51
CA GLN A 495 37.78 44.19 -17.29
C GLN A 495 37.15 42.79 -17.45
N ILE A 496 36.50 42.53 -18.60
CA ILE A 496 35.96 41.20 -18.90
C ILE A 496 37.09 40.17 -18.95
N GLN A 497 38.20 40.47 -19.62
CA GLN A 497 39.33 39.54 -19.73
C GLN A 497 39.97 39.28 -18.36
N ALA A 498 40.15 40.31 -17.54
CA ALA A 498 40.66 40.16 -16.18
C ALA A 498 39.73 39.29 -15.31
N LEU A 499 38.41 39.42 -15.47
CA LEU A 499 37.45 38.58 -14.76
C LEU A 499 37.45 37.13 -15.28
N VAL A 500 37.64 36.90 -16.59
CA VAL A 500 37.85 35.55 -17.17
C VAL A 500 39.08 34.90 -16.56
N ASP A 501 40.20 35.62 -16.48
CA ASP A 501 41.45 35.08 -15.92
C ASP A 501 41.35 34.80 -14.41
N LEU A 502 40.55 35.58 -13.67
CA LEU A 502 40.24 35.30 -12.26
C LEU A 502 39.29 34.11 -12.08
N SER A 503 38.41 33.88 -13.05
CA SER A 503 37.35 32.89 -12.94
C SER A 503 37.75 31.51 -13.48
N ALA A 504 38.67 31.43 -14.44
CA ALA A 504 39.06 30.18 -15.07
C ALA A 504 39.78 29.24 -14.09
N PRO A 505 39.44 27.92 -14.04
CA PRO A 505 38.47 27.19 -14.87
C PRO A 505 37.06 27.03 -14.24
N LEU A 506 36.73 27.79 -13.20
CA LEU A 506 35.53 27.62 -12.37
C LEU A 506 34.36 28.52 -12.82
N PHE A 507 33.43 27.96 -13.59
CA PHE A 507 32.20 28.64 -14.03
C PHE A 507 31.31 29.11 -12.87
N VAL A 508 31.36 28.41 -11.72
CA VAL A 508 30.61 28.82 -10.52
C VAL A 508 31.12 30.15 -9.95
N PHE A 509 32.42 30.42 -10.04
CA PHE A 509 32.96 31.73 -9.63
C PHE A 509 32.46 32.84 -10.56
N ALA A 510 32.56 32.63 -11.87
CA ALA A 510 32.05 33.59 -12.86
C ALA A 510 30.55 33.93 -12.63
N ALA A 511 29.72 32.91 -12.40
CA ALA A 511 28.30 33.09 -12.12
C ALA A 511 28.06 33.82 -10.79
N SER A 512 28.82 33.49 -9.73
CA SER A 512 28.69 34.13 -8.42
C SER A 512 29.15 35.60 -8.45
N ALA A 513 30.24 35.89 -9.18
CA ALA A 513 30.71 37.25 -9.43
C ALA A 513 29.67 38.07 -10.21
N CYS A 514 29.05 37.50 -11.25
CA CYS A 514 27.95 38.15 -11.97
C CYS A 514 26.77 38.47 -11.06
N ARG A 515 26.34 37.53 -10.20
CA ARG A 515 25.25 37.79 -9.23
C ARG A 515 25.60 38.88 -8.23
N TYR A 516 26.83 38.87 -7.71
CA TYR A 516 27.31 39.91 -6.79
C TYR A 516 27.32 41.29 -7.46
N ILE A 517 27.85 41.40 -8.68
CA ILE A 517 27.85 42.66 -9.43
C ILE A 517 26.41 43.09 -9.79
N GLY A 518 25.54 42.12 -10.08
CA GLY A 518 24.15 42.29 -10.48
C GLY A 518 23.13 42.49 -9.35
N ASP A 519 23.56 42.74 -8.10
CA ASP A 519 22.68 42.97 -6.94
C ASP A 519 21.92 44.32 -7.00
N PRO A 520 20.57 44.33 -7.04
CA PRO A 520 19.75 45.51 -7.33
C PRO A 520 19.98 46.68 -6.37
N LYS A 521 20.41 46.41 -5.14
CA LYS A 521 20.56 47.42 -4.10
C LYS A 521 21.89 48.19 -4.19
N GLN A 522 22.80 47.79 -5.09
CA GLN A 522 24.22 48.17 -5.03
C GLN A 522 24.79 48.62 -6.38
N ASN A 523 25.90 49.38 -6.36
CA ASN A 523 26.51 49.93 -7.58
C ASN A 523 27.38 48.88 -8.30
N PRO A 524 27.02 48.47 -9.53
CA PRO A 524 27.72 47.39 -10.24
C PRO A 524 29.14 47.77 -10.68
N ARG A 525 29.42 49.06 -10.90
CA ARG A 525 30.76 49.53 -11.30
C ARG A 525 31.75 49.40 -10.16
N LYS A 526 31.36 49.90 -8.97
CA LYS A 526 32.18 49.81 -7.76
C LYS A 526 32.46 48.35 -7.42
N ARG A 527 31.44 47.49 -7.45
CA ARG A 527 31.59 46.05 -7.16
C ARG A 527 32.52 45.32 -8.12
N LEU A 528 32.44 45.63 -9.42
CA LEU A 528 33.37 45.08 -10.40
C LEU A 528 34.81 45.55 -10.12
N GLU A 529 35.01 46.82 -9.78
CA GLU A 529 36.32 47.35 -9.38
C GLU A 529 36.84 46.63 -8.13
N THR A 530 36.02 46.43 -7.10
CA THR A 530 36.45 45.77 -5.86
C THR A 530 36.87 44.30 -6.06
N ILE A 531 36.17 43.56 -6.93
CA ILE A 531 36.57 42.19 -7.30
C ILE A 531 37.94 42.20 -8.00
N LEU A 532 38.19 43.20 -8.86
CA LEU A 532 39.43 43.29 -9.63
C LEU A 532 40.62 43.81 -8.80
N THR A 533 40.39 44.57 -7.72
CA THR A 533 41.43 45.12 -6.84
C THR A 533 41.89 44.17 -5.73
N ASN A 534 41.07 43.23 -5.26
CA ASN A 534 41.41 42.26 -4.20
C ASN A 534 42.40 41.14 -4.63
N ARG A 535 43.38 41.47 -5.49
CA ARG A 535 44.44 40.57 -5.95
C ARG A 535 45.52 40.39 -4.87
N GLY A 536 45.33 39.44 -3.96
CA GLY A 536 46.46 38.99 -3.13
C GLY A 536 46.11 38.19 -1.89
N ALA A 537 46.17 36.86 -2.00
CA ALA A 537 46.75 35.99 -0.97
C ALA A 537 46.93 34.59 -1.58
N LYS A 538 48.11 33.97 -1.42
CA LYS A 538 48.32 32.55 -1.74
C LYS A 538 47.43 31.71 -0.81
N ALA A 539 46.24 31.35 -1.27
CA ALA A 539 45.28 30.53 -0.52
C ALA A 539 44.73 29.43 -1.43
N SER A 540 43.99 28.47 -0.88
CA SER A 540 43.48 27.33 -1.65
C SER A 540 42.52 27.78 -2.77
N LYS A 541 42.32 26.97 -3.83
CA LYS A 541 41.40 27.30 -4.96
C LYS A 541 39.97 27.72 -4.52
N LEU A 542 39.49 27.24 -3.37
CA LEU A 542 38.18 27.63 -2.82
C LEU A 542 38.25 28.95 -2.02
N ASP A 543 39.40 29.27 -1.44
CA ASP A 543 39.67 30.54 -0.77
C ASP A 543 39.69 31.69 -1.78
N GLU A 544 40.32 31.50 -2.93
CA GLU A 544 40.27 32.45 -4.06
C GLU A 544 38.85 32.66 -4.60
N THR A 545 37.96 31.66 -4.43
CA THR A 545 36.58 31.70 -4.95
C THR A 545 35.62 32.43 -4.01
N TYR A 546 35.65 32.12 -2.72
CA TYR A 546 34.63 32.60 -1.77
C TYR A 546 35.12 33.73 -0.86
N LEU A 547 36.41 33.78 -0.49
CA LEU A 547 36.89 34.84 0.40
C LEU A 547 36.73 36.23 -0.20
N PRO A 548 36.99 36.50 -1.50
CA PRO A 548 36.74 37.82 -2.04
C PRO A 548 35.27 38.22 -1.92
N ILE A 549 34.34 37.33 -2.29
CA ILE A 549 32.90 37.62 -2.27
C ILE A 549 32.39 37.80 -0.83
N LEU A 550 32.86 36.97 0.11
CA LEU A 550 32.47 37.05 1.50
C LEU A 550 33.11 38.27 2.17
N ASN A 551 34.44 38.46 2.06
CA ASN A 551 35.16 39.58 2.68
C ASN A 551 34.60 40.96 2.24
N LEU A 552 34.09 41.07 1.01
CA LEU A 552 33.44 42.27 0.49
C LEU A 552 32.11 42.62 1.18
N LEU A 553 31.49 41.67 1.89
CA LEU A 553 30.29 41.94 2.69
C LEU A 553 30.62 42.70 3.99
N PHE A 554 31.90 42.76 4.39
CA PHE A 554 32.36 43.31 5.68
C PHE A 554 33.09 44.65 5.57
N GLU A 555 33.38 45.16 4.36
CA GLU A 555 34.23 46.35 4.17
C GLU A 555 33.56 47.67 4.61
N ALA A 556 32.32 47.66 5.12
CA ALA A 556 31.52 48.86 5.39
C ALA A 556 31.03 49.02 6.85
N GLU A 557 31.45 48.19 7.80
CA GLU A 557 30.94 48.20 9.19
C GLU A 557 32.06 48.41 10.22
N ASP A 558 31.74 49.07 11.36
CA ASP A 558 32.64 49.27 12.50
C ASP A 558 33.04 47.91 13.14
N GLU A 559 34.19 47.81 13.82
CA GLU A 559 34.71 46.52 14.33
C GLU A 559 33.76 45.83 15.34
N ASP A 560 33.01 46.59 16.15
CA ASP A 560 32.01 46.04 17.09
C ASP A 560 30.78 45.46 16.35
N ASP A 561 30.31 46.13 15.29
CA ASP A 561 29.19 45.66 14.45
C ASP A 561 29.57 44.38 13.68
N LYS A 562 30.83 44.29 13.26
CA LYS A 562 31.39 43.16 12.55
C LYS A 562 31.49 41.89 13.41
N GLU A 563 31.87 42.00 14.69
CA GLU A 563 31.87 40.85 15.59
C GLU A 563 30.45 40.30 15.80
N GLN A 564 29.48 41.19 16.02
CA GLN A 564 28.06 40.82 16.15
C GLN A 564 27.53 40.18 14.87
N TRP A 565 27.87 40.75 13.71
CA TRP A 565 27.51 40.18 12.42
C TRP A 565 28.06 38.76 12.24
N ILE A 566 29.34 38.53 12.57
CA ILE A 566 29.98 37.21 12.46
C ILE A 566 29.31 36.20 13.41
N ALA A 567 28.93 36.63 14.61
CA ALA A 567 28.20 35.79 15.55
C ALA A 567 26.82 35.39 14.98
N ASP A 568 26.06 36.35 14.46
CA ASP A 568 24.75 36.10 13.84
C ASP A 568 24.86 35.23 12.58
N PHE A 569 25.89 35.45 11.77
CA PHE A 569 26.19 34.63 10.60
C PHE A 569 26.47 33.18 11.00
N ARG A 570 27.32 32.94 12.01
CA ARG A 570 27.59 31.59 12.51
C ARG A 570 26.33 30.95 13.08
N ALA A 571 25.48 31.71 13.76
CA ALA A 571 24.23 31.20 14.31
C ALA A 571 23.22 30.83 13.20
N ILE A 572 23.02 31.69 12.19
CA ILE A 572 21.99 31.48 11.15
C ILE A 572 22.53 30.62 10.01
N VAL A 573 23.62 31.05 9.36
CA VAL A 573 24.22 30.34 8.21
C VAL A 573 24.87 29.03 8.67
N GLY A 574 25.51 29.02 9.84
CA GLY A 574 26.04 27.78 10.41
C GLY A 574 24.94 26.75 10.65
N SER A 575 23.78 27.19 11.14
CA SER A 575 22.61 26.31 11.26
C SER A 575 22.20 25.74 9.91
N ILE A 576 22.02 26.59 8.88
CA ILE A 576 21.64 26.15 7.52
C ILE A 576 22.64 25.12 6.95
N VAL A 577 23.93 25.29 7.24
CA VAL A 577 25.02 24.39 6.83
C VAL A 577 24.95 23.00 7.45
N VAL A 578 24.47 22.86 8.69
CA VAL A 578 24.40 21.56 9.36
C VAL A 578 23.06 20.84 9.17
N LEU A 579 22.01 21.54 8.70
CA LEU A 579 20.70 20.94 8.48
C LEU A 579 20.78 19.72 7.53
N GLN A 580 19.97 18.71 7.81
CA GLN A 580 19.81 17.50 6.99
C GLN A 580 18.73 17.67 5.90
N ASP A 581 17.78 18.56 6.14
CA ASP A 581 16.70 18.97 5.24
C ASP A 581 16.66 20.50 5.25
N PRO A 582 16.60 21.17 4.09
CA PRO A 582 16.58 22.62 4.06
C PRO A 582 15.25 23.13 4.63
N LEU A 583 15.34 24.13 5.51
CA LEU A 583 14.19 24.77 6.14
C LEU A 583 13.88 26.11 5.47
N SER A 584 12.62 26.50 5.52
CA SER A 584 12.18 27.83 5.09
C SER A 584 12.57 28.89 6.12
N ILE A 585 12.52 30.18 5.74
CA ILE A 585 12.79 31.28 6.68
C ILE A 585 11.88 31.18 7.90
N ASN A 586 10.58 30.87 7.69
CA ASN A 586 9.62 30.69 8.76
C ASN A 586 9.95 29.53 9.71
N ALA A 587 10.32 28.38 9.15
CA ALA A 587 10.67 27.20 9.95
C ALA A 587 12.01 27.39 10.69
N LEU A 588 12.99 28.04 10.05
CA LEU A 588 14.29 28.34 10.63
C LEU A 588 14.18 29.33 11.79
N ALA A 589 13.38 30.40 11.63
CA ALA A 589 13.08 31.36 12.69
C ALA A 589 12.53 30.66 13.94
N ASN A 590 11.54 29.78 13.76
CA ASN A 590 10.93 29.05 14.86
C ASN A 590 11.86 28.01 15.49
N LEU A 591 12.77 27.39 14.71
CA LEU A 591 13.74 26.43 15.23
C LEU A 591 14.84 27.11 16.04
N LEU A 592 15.40 28.20 15.52
CA LEU A 592 16.50 28.94 16.16
C LEU A 592 16.04 29.87 17.28
N ASP A 593 14.74 30.18 17.33
CA ASP A 593 14.16 31.20 18.21
C ASP A 593 14.76 32.59 17.92
N VAL A 594 14.84 32.92 16.63
CA VAL A 594 15.36 34.20 16.09
C VAL A 594 14.27 34.86 15.27
N SER A 595 14.21 36.19 15.26
CA SER A 595 13.18 36.89 14.50
C SER A 595 13.35 36.64 13.00
N LYS A 596 12.22 36.53 12.29
CA LYS A 596 12.21 36.37 10.82
C LYS A 596 12.90 37.54 10.13
N PHE A 597 12.76 38.73 10.69
CA PHE A 597 13.38 39.94 10.18
C PHE A 597 14.91 39.84 10.24
N ASP A 598 15.48 39.40 11.37
CA ASP A 598 16.93 39.27 11.52
C ASP A 598 17.50 38.21 10.57
N ILE A 599 16.78 37.09 10.39
CA ILE A 599 17.16 36.07 9.40
C ILE A 599 17.12 36.65 7.99
N GLY A 600 16.06 37.38 7.63
CA GLY A 600 15.93 38.06 6.35
C GLY A 600 17.08 39.04 6.11
N CYS A 601 17.35 39.94 7.05
CA CYS A 601 18.43 40.91 6.97
C CYS A 601 19.82 40.27 6.79
N ARG A 602 20.07 39.14 7.45
CA ARG A 602 21.35 38.42 7.32
C ARG A 602 21.47 37.69 5.98
N LEU A 603 20.36 37.12 5.48
CA LEU A 603 20.33 36.42 4.20
C LEU A 603 20.27 37.36 2.98
N ASP A 604 19.72 38.56 3.12
CA ASP A 604 19.60 39.59 2.09
C ASP A 604 20.94 39.95 1.43
N SER A 605 22.04 39.85 2.17
CA SER A 605 23.39 40.13 1.65
C SER A 605 24.03 38.93 0.94
N LEU A 606 23.39 37.75 1.01
CA LEU A 606 23.94 36.46 0.59
C LEU A 606 23.22 35.83 -0.61
N HIS A 607 22.36 36.57 -1.33
CA HIS A 607 21.69 36.10 -2.57
C HIS A 607 22.67 35.65 -3.66
N SER A 608 23.93 36.08 -3.61
CA SER A 608 24.98 35.65 -4.54
C SER A 608 25.38 34.19 -4.33
N VAL A 609 25.17 33.63 -3.13
CA VAL A 609 25.63 32.29 -2.73
C VAL A 609 24.50 31.36 -2.25
N PHE A 610 23.37 31.91 -1.81
CA PHE A 610 22.16 31.18 -1.47
C PHE A 610 21.04 31.44 -2.49
N ASN A 611 20.23 30.42 -2.74
CA ASN A 611 18.94 30.58 -3.39
C ASN A 611 17.90 30.83 -2.30
N ILE A 612 17.51 32.11 -2.17
CA ILE A 612 16.55 32.59 -1.18
C ILE A 612 15.25 32.86 -1.94
N PRO A 613 14.21 32.02 -1.77
CA PRO A 613 12.95 32.17 -2.48
C PRO A 613 12.16 33.38 -1.95
N ASP A 614 11.38 34.03 -2.83
CA ASP A 614 10.50 35.16 -2.47
C ASP A 614 9.39 34.73 -1.49
N ASN A 615 8.98 33.45 -1.55
CA ASN A 615 8.03 32.86 -0.63
C ASN A 615 8.74 32.36 0.64
N GLU A 616 8.48 32.99 1.78
CA GLU A 616 9.07 32.65 3.08
C GLU A 616 8.77 31.22 3.59
N ASN A 617 7.83 30.51 2.95
CA ASN A 617 7.51 29.11 3.25
C ASN A 617 8.28 28.12 2.39
N GLU A 618 9.02 28.58 1.38
CA GLU A 618 9.90 27.75 0.58
C GLU A 618 11.28 27.62 1.24
N PRO A 619 11.95 26.45 1.09
CA PRO A 619 13.21 26.18 1.77
C PRO A 619 14.37 26.99 1.20
N ILE A 620 15.26 27.47 2.08
CA ILE A 620 16.50 28.14 1.70
C ILE A 620 17.47 27.08 1.16
N ARG A 621 18.06 27.30 -0.01
CA ARG A 621 18.97 26.33 -0.64
C ARG A 621 20.35 26.90 -0.91
N PHE A 622 21.37 26.04 -0.87
CA PHE A 622 22.68 26.38 -1.39
C PHE A 622 22.62 26.49 -2.92
N LEU A 623 23.27 27.51 -3.50
CA LEU A 623 23.47 27.54 -4.96
C LEU A 623 24.55 26.55 -5.39
N HIS A 624 25.49 26.23 -4.50
CA HIS A 624 26.55 25.28 -4.78
C HIS A 624 27.08 24.59 -3.50
N LEU A 625 27.18 23.26 -3.53
CA LEU A 625 27.59 22.44 -2.39
C LEU A 625 29.01 22.77 -1.88
N SER A 626 29.92 23.27 -2.73
CA SER A 626 31.27 23.64 -2.27
C SER A 626 31.30 24.81 -1.29
N LEU A 627 30.24 25.61 -1.17
CA LEU A 627 30.13 26.61 -0.11
C LEU A 627 30.01 25.93 1.26
N ARG A 628 29.16 24.90 1.35
CA ARG A 628 28.97 24.11 2.57
C ARG A 628 30.29 23.49 3.01
N GLU A 629 31.00 22.87 2.07
CA GLU A 629 32.33 22.27 2.30
C GLU A 629 33.37 23.32 2.72
N PHE A 630 33.36 24.51 2.10
CA PHE A 630 34.26 25.61 2.41
C PHE A 630 34.09 26.12 3.85
N LEU A 631 32.85 26.24 4.33
CA LEU A 631 32.53 26.84 5.63
C LEU A 631 32.84 25.92 6.83
N VAL A 632 32.80 24.60 6.63
CA VAL A 632 33.05 23.60 7.69
C VAL A 632 34.46 23.00 7.65
N ASP A 633 35.31 23.42 6.71
CA ASP A 633 36.66 22.88 6.54
C ASP A 633 37.51 23.05 7.81
N PRO A 634 37.95 21.96 8.47
CA PRO A 634 38.73 22.03 9.70
C PRO A 634 40.04 22.82 9.56
N GLN A 635 40.63 22.89 8.36
CA GLN A 635 41.88 23.63 8.13
C GLN A 635 41.73 25.16 8.31
N LYS A 636 40.49 25.65 8.41
CA LYS A 636 40.17 27.07 8.55
C LYS A 636 39.89 27.51 9.98
N GLN A 637 39.88 26.56 10.91
CA GLN A 637 39.73 26.85 12.34
C GLN A 637 40.83 27.83 12.78
N GLY A 638 40.41 29.02 13.23
CA GLY A 638 41.32 30.11 13.64
C GLY A 638 41.95 30.93 12.50
N ARG A 639 41.74 30.58 11.23
CA ARG A 639 42.27 31.32 10.05
C ARG A 639 41.22 32.16 9.32
N SER A 640 39.95 31.76 9.38
CA SER A 640 38.83 32.51 8.79
C SER A 640 37.82 32.88 9.87
N PRO A 641 37.36 34.15 9.93
CA PRO A 641 36.30 34.56 10.86
C PRO A 641 34.95 33.87 10.55
N LEU A 642 34.75 33.36 9.33
CA LEU A 642 33.50 32.75 8.88
C LEU A 642 33.47 31.23 8.99
N TRP A 643 34.53 30.63 9.53
CA TRP A 643 34.55 29.20 9.78
C TRP A 643 33.46 28.80 10.79
N ILE A 644 32.77 27.71 10.49
CA ILE A 644 31.67 27.16 11.29
C ILE A 644 32.16 25.87 11.95
N ASP A 645 32.09 25.84 13.28
CA ASP A 645 32.35 24.64 14.06
C ASP A 645 31.18 23.66 13.91
N LYS A 646 31.33 22.70 12.99
CA LYS A 646 30.31 21.68 12.72
C LYS A 646 29.85 20.98 14.00
N ARG A 647 30.76 20.65 14.91
CA ARG A 647 30.43 19.88 16.12
C ARG A 647 29.56 20.72 17.07
N LYS A 648 30.02 21.94 17.38
CA LYS A 648 29.31 22.86 18.27
C LYS A 648 27.94 23.27 17.70
N THR A 649 27.88 23.57 16.40
CA THR A 649 26.60 23.95 15.77
C THR A 649 25.60 22.78 15.76
N ASN A 650 26.05 21.53 15.56
CA ASN A 650 25.18 20.36 15.69
C ASN A 650 24.65 20.19 17.13
N GLU A 651 25.48 20.43 18.15
CA GLU A 651 25.05 20.40 19.56
C GLU A 651 23.98 21.46 19.87
N GLU A 652 24.18 22.68 19.35
CA GLU A 652 23.22 23.78 19.49
C GLU A 652 21.89 23.45 18.81
N ILE A 653 21.92 22.92 17.58
CA ILE A 653 20.69 22.50 16.86
C ILE A 653 19.98 21.37 17.59
N ALA A 654 20.70 20.36 18.09
CA ALA A 654 20.09 19.27 18.87
C ALA A 654 19.35 19.82 20.10
N THR A 655 19.98 20.77 20.80
CA THR A 655 19.40 21.44 21.97
C THR A 655 18.16 22.25 21.61
N ARG A 656 18.21 23.01 20.51
CA ARG A 656 17.07 23.79 19.99
C ARG A 656 15.91 22.90 19.55
N CYS A 657 16.19 21.77 18.89
CA CYS A 657 15.17 20.76 18.55
C CYS A 657 14.46 20.23 19.79
N LEU A 658 15.21 19.87 20.83
CA LEU A 658 14.65 19.39 22.11
C LEU A 658 13.83 20.49 22.80
N HIS A 659 14.29 21.74 22.76
CA HIS A 659 13.55 22.86 23.33
C HIS A 659 12.23 23.11 22.60
N LEU A 660 12.26 23.14 21.26
CA LEU A 660 11.08 23.29 20.41
C LEU A 660 10.04 22.19 20.69
N MET A 661 10.48 20.94 20.76
CA MET A 661 9.60 19.81 21.06
C MET A 661 9.00 19.86 22.48
N ARG A 662 9.71 20.46 23.46
CA ARG A 662 9.23 20.64 24.84
C ARG A 662 8.32 21.87 25.02
N SER A 663 8.32 22.79 24.06
CA SER A 663 7.53 24.02 24.14
C SER A 663 6.02 23.73 24.20
N ALA A 664 5.23 24.70 24.65
CA ALA A 664 3.77 24.56 24.73
C ALA A 664 3.10 24.30 23.37
N LYS A 665 3.74 24.72 22.27
CA LYS A 665 3.29 24.49 20.89
C LYS A 665 3.90 23.21 20.26
N GLY A 666 4.81 22.54 20.97
CA GLY A 666 5.49 21.33 20.54
C GLY A 666 4.70 20.05 20.79
N LEU A 667 5.38 19.03 21.32
CA LEU A 667 4.82 17.69 21.51
C LEU A 667 3.82 17.65 22.67
N ARG A 668 2.60 17.18 22.38
CA ARG A 668 1.54 16.94 23.36
C ARG A 668 0.71 15.73 22.97
N ARG A 669 -0.03 15.17 23.93
CA ARG A 669 -0.99 14.09 23.69
C ARG A 669 -2.06 14.57 22.71
N ASN A 670 -2.42 13.72 21.75
CA ASN A 670 -3.44 14.03 20.75
C ASN A 670 -3.09 15.32 19.98
N ILE A 671 -1.88 15.38 19.43
CA ILE A 671 -1.33 16.60 18.82
C ILE A 671 -2.25 17.17 17.72
N CYS A 672 -2.92 16.29 16.97
CA CYS A 672 -3.87 16.65 15.91
C CYS A 672 -5.34 16.78 16.37
N ASN A 673 -5.62 16.77 17.68
CA ASN A 673 -6.98 16.90 18.25
C ASN A 673 -8.00 15.92 17.61
N LEU A 674 -7.59 14.66 17.44
CA LEU A 674 -8.44 13.62 16.86
C LEU A 674 -9.64 13.35 17.77
N ARG A 675 -10.83 13.28 17.17
CA ARG A 675 -12.12 13.13 17.88
C ARG A 675 -12.33 11.75 18.48
N LEU A 676 -11.78 10.71 17.85
CA LEU A 676 -11.98 9.32 18.27
C LEU A 676 -10.63 8.61 18.44
N PRO A 677 -10.42 7.84 19.52
CA PRO A 677 -9.23 7.01 19.70
C PRO A 677 -9.03 5.94 18.62
N SER A 678 -10.07 5.65 17.83
CA SER A 678 -10.06 4.65 16.75
C SER A 678 -9.78 5.24 15.37
N THR A 679 -9.56 6.56 15.25
CA THR A 679 -9.25 7.19 13.96
C THR A 679 -7.95 6.61 13.39
N LEU A 680 -7.98 6.22 12.11
CA LEU A 680 -6.83 5.68 11.41
C LEU A 680 -5.89 6.81 10.98
N VAL A 681 -4.59 6.56 10.96
CA VAL A 681 -3.58 7.57 10.57
C VAL A 681 -3.82 8.10 9.14
N HIS A 682 -4.30 7.27 8.23
CA HIS A 682 -4.61 7.67 6.85
C HIS A 682 -5.92 8.48 6.72
N ASP A 683 -6.80 8.42 7.72
CA ASP A 683 -8.07 9.17 7.74
C ASP A 683 -7.89 10.59 8.32
N VAL A 684 -6.70 10.92 8.84
CA VAL A 684 -6.42 12.25 9.41
C VAL A 684 -6.28 13.27 8.29
N ASP A 685 -7.02 14.38 8.36
CA ASP A 685 -6.95 15.45 7.38
C ASP A 685 -5.51 16.01 7.30
N SER A 686 -5.00 16.05 6.07
CA SER A 686 -3.72 16.67 5.72
C SER A 686 -3.56 18.10 6.24
N ARG A 687 -4.65 18.89 6.31
CA ARG A 687 -4.63 20.28 6.81
C ARG A 687 -4.40 20.33 8.31
N ASP A 688 -5.14 19.52 9.07
CA ASP A 688 -4.99 19.43 10.52
C ASP A 688 -3.62 18.88 10.90
N ARG A 689 -3.10 17.91 10.14
CA ARG A 689 -1.75 17.39 10.31
C ARG A 689 -0.70 18.49 10.07
N ASN A 690 -0.75 19.21 8.97
CA ASN A 690 0.23 20.25 8.65
C ASN A 690 0.17 21.45 9.62
N ARG A 691 -1.02 21.77 10.14
CA ARG A 691 -1.22 22.84 11.13
C ARG A 691 -0.62 22.48 12.50
N ASN A 692 -0.76 21.22 12.93
CA ASN A 692 -0.29 20.78 14.25
C ASN A 692 1.13 20.22 14.23
N LEU A 693 1.64 19.79 13.08
CA LEU A 693 3.01 19.36 12.84
C LEU A 693 3.65 20.26 11.78
N PRO A 694 4.02 21.51 12.12
CA PRO A 694 4.67 22.42 11.19
C PRO A 694 6.08 21.93 10.81
N PRO A 695 6.68 22.44 9.71
CA PRO A 695 7.95 21.94 9.17
C PRO A 695 9.10 21.87 10.20
N GLU A 696 9.24 22.87 11.06
CA GLU A 696 10.25 22.93 12.12
C GLU A 696 10.09 21.81 13.17
N LEU A 697 8.85 21.48 13.54
CA LEU A 697 8.57 20.42 14.50
C LEU A 697 8.78 19.05 13.88
N ARG A 698 8.42 18.89 12.59
CA ARG A 698 8.70 17.68 11.81
C ARG A 698 10.19 17.43 11.68
N TYR A 699 10.95 18.48 11.42
CA TYR A 699 12.41 18.44 11.36
C TYR A 699 12.99 18.01 12.72
N ALA A 700 12.61 18.70 13.79
CA ALA A 700 13.07 18.40 15.13
C ALA A 700 12.76 16.95 15.54
N CYS A 701 11.58 16.41 15.21
CA CYS A 701 11.24 15.02 15.52
C CYS A 701 12.10 13.99 14.77
N CYS A 702 12.54 14.30 13.55
CA CYS A 702 13.29 13.38 12.69
C CYS A 702 14.81 13.42 12.93
N TYR A 703 15.39 14.60 13.18
CA TYR A 703 16.84 14.81 13.03
C TYR A 703 17.56 15.20 14.32
N TRP A 704 16.86 15.43 15.44
CA TRP A 704 17.51 15.81 16.70
C TRP A 704 18.60 14.80 17.16
N THR A 705 18.39 13.50 16.93
CA THR A 705 19.36 12.46 17.28
C THR A 705 20.55 12.41 16.33
N HIS A 706 20.32 12.70 15.06
CA HIS A 706 21.40 12.81 14.07
C HIS A 706 22.34 13.95 14.46
N HIS A 707 21.80 15.11 14.82
CA HIS A 707 22.60 16.23 15.31
C HIS A 707 23.36 15.89 16.60
N LEU A 708 22.73 15.15 17.51
CA LEU A 708 23.39 14.69 18.74
C LEU A 708 24.53 13.68 18.47
N GLN A 709 24.40 12.86 17.43
CA GLN A 709 25.43 11.93 16.99
C GLN A 709 26.61 12.67 16.35
N GLU A 710 26.33 13.62 15.45
CA GLU A 710 27.35 14.44 14.78
C GLU A 710 28.07 15.41 15.73
N SER A 711 27.46 15.76 16.87
CA SER A 711 28.13 16.54 17.91
C SER A 711 29.07 15.71 18.80
N GLU A 712 29.08 14.38 18.62
CA GLU A 712 29.82 13.43 19.46
C GLU A 712 29.51 13.61 20.96
N CYS A 713 28.27 14.01 21.28
CA CYS A 713 27.84 14.21 22.66
C CYS A 713 27.48 12.87 23.30
N THR A 714 27.85 12.70 24.58
CA THR A 714 27.47 11.52 25.36
C THR A 714 26.25 11.82 26.22
N ILE A 715 25.33 10.86 26.30
CA ILE A 715 24.06 10.99 27.03
C ILE A 715 24.22 10.38 28.42
N ARG A 716 23.75 11.09 29.45
CA ARG A 716 23.92 10.72 30.86
C ARG A 716 22.59 10.73 31.61
N ASP A 717 22.57 10.02 32.73
CA ASP A 717 21.38 9.99 33.59
C ASP A 717 21.06 11.40 34.13
N GLY A 718 19.88 11.91 33.77
CA GLY A 718 19.34 13.17 34.30
C GLY A 718 19.62 14.38 33.43
N ASP A 719 20.25 14.19 32.27
CA ASP A 719 20.45 15.24 31.29
C ASP A 719 19.14 15.67 30.59
N VAL A 720 19.28 16.63 29.67
CA VAL A 720 18.15 17.20 28.92
C VAL A 720 17.44 16.14 28.08
N VAL A 721 18.17 15.17 27.53
CA VAL A 721 17.63 14.08 26.70
C VAL A 721 16.86 13.08 27.56
N HIS A 722 17.41 12.67 28.70
CA HIS A 722 16.75 11.77 29.64
C HIS A 722 15.44 12.39 30.15
N SER A 723 15.49 13.67 30.57
CA SER A 723 14.30 14.40 31.03
C SER A 723 13.25 14.56 29.93
N PHE A 724 13.69 14.83 28.70
CA PHE A 724 12.80 14.90 27.53
C PHE A 724 12.10 13.56 27.29
N LEU A 725 12.84 12.46 27.23
CA LEU A 725 12.28 11.13 26.96
C LEU A 725 11.30 10.69 28.05
N GLN A 726 11.61 10.93 29.32
CA GLN A 726 10.70 10.60 30.43
C GLN A 726 9.36 11.33 30.34
N LYS A 727 9.32 12.55 29.76
CA LYS A 727 8.10 13.35 29.65
C LYS A 727 7.39 13.20 28.31
N HIS A 728 8.14 13.09 27.22
CA HIS A 728 7.63 13.26 25.86
C HIS A 728 7.85 12.07 24.92
N PHE A 729 8.42 10.95 25.38
CA PHE A 729 8.67 9.79 24.53
C PHE A 729 7.43 9.32 23.75
N ILE A 730 6.28 9.17 24.41
CA ILE A 730 5.05 8.70 23.74
C ILE A 730 4.49 9.74 22.78
N HIS A 731 4.58 11.03 23.12
CA HIS A 731 4.16 12.12 22.22
C HIS A 731 5.04 12.18 20.97
N TRP A 732 6.34 11.89 21.11
CA TRP A 732 7.26 11.79 19.99
C TRP A 732 6.91 10.59 19.09
N VAL A 733 6.62 9.42 19.67
CA VAL A 733 6.15 8.25 18.89
C VAL A 733 4.81 8.54 18.19
N GLU A 734 3.90 9.28 18.84
CA GLU A 734 2.65 9.76 18.23
C GLU A 734 2.93 10.63 17.00
N ALA A 735 3.81 11.63 17.12
CA ALA A 735 4.18 12.50 16.00
C ALA A 735 4.84 11.73 14.84
N MET A 736 5.76 10.82 15.15
CA MET A 736 6.44 9.99 14.14
C MET A 736 5.46 9.07 13.39
N SER A 737 4.46 8.54 14.09
CA SER A 737 3.35 7.77 13.49
C SER A 737 2.51 8.62 12.54
N LEU A 738 2.07 9.81 12.98
CA LEU A 738 1.26 10.72 12.16
C LEU A 738 1.99 11.22 10.90
N MET A 739 3.32 11.25 10.94
CA MET A 739 4.19 11.56 9.79
C MET A 739 4.42 10.37 8.85
N GLY A 740 3.92 9.17 9.17
CA GLY A 740 4.18 7.94 8.42
C GLY A 740 5.61 7.40 8.58
N LYS A 741 6.37 7.89 9.57
CA LYS A 741 7.78 7.55 9.82
C LYS A 741 7.96 6.61 11.03
N SER A 742 6.96 5.79 11.36
CA SER A 742 6.99 4.89 12.52
C SER A 742 8.13 3.86 12.47
N HIS A 743 8.55 3.44 11.28
CA HIS A 743 9.68 2.52 11.08
C HIS A 743 11.02 3.13 11.56
N MET A 744 11.17 4.46 11.48
CA MET A 744 12.39 5.15 11.90
C MET A 744 12.57 5.16 13.43
N CYS A 745 11.50 5.01 14.21
CA CYS A 745 11.58 5.07 15.67
C CYS A 745 12.58 4.06 16.25
N ASN A 746 12.64 2.85 15.69
CA ASN A 746 13.58 1.82 16.15
C ASN A 746 15.04 2.18 15.83
N THR A 747 15.30 2.65 14.61
CA THR A 747 16.64 3.10 14.19
C THR A 747 17.13 4.26 15.04
N ILE A 748 16.25 5.23 15.32
CA ILE A 748 16.57 6.38 16.16
C ILE A 748 16.85 5.93 17.60
N LEU A 749 16.07 5.02 18.16
CA LEU A 749 16.33 4.47 19.50
C LEU A 749 17.67 3.73 19.58
N GLU A 750 18.06 2.99 18.53
CA GLU A 750 19.37 2.34 18.46
C GLU A 750 20.53 3.35 18.40
N GLN A 751 20.37 4.43 17.62
CA GLN A 751 21.33 5.53 17.59
C GLN A 751 21.50 6.16 18.98
N ILE A 752 20.41 6.48 19.68
CA ILE A 752 20.47 7.06 21.03
C ILE A 752 21.18 6.09 21.99
N ILE A 753 20.87 4.79 21.93
CA ILE A 753 21.51 3.78 22.79
C ILE A 753 23.03 3.76 22.59
N SER A 754 23.51 3.94 21.36
CA SER A 754 24.95 3.97 21.06
C SER A 754 25.68 5.19 21.63
N LEU A 755 24.96 6.27 21.94
CA LEU A 755 25.50 7.52 22.49
C LEU A 755 25.48 7.58 24.03
N VAL A 756 24.91 6.56 24.70
CA VAL A 756 24.81 6.55 26.17
C VAL A 756 26.17 6.26 26.81
N ASP A 757 26.56 7.09 27.77
CA ASP A 757 27.73 6.86 28.62
C ASP A 757 27.51 5.60 29.47
N VAL A 758 28.30 4.55 29.21
CA VAL A 758 28.19 3.25 29.89
C VAL A 758 28.36 3.37 31.41
N THR A 759 29.11 4.36 31.88
CA THR A 759 29.41 4.54 33.32
C THR A 759 28.39 5.40 34.05
N ARG A 760 27.75 6.36 33.36
CA ARG A 760 26.85 7.37 33.97
C ARG A 760 25.44 7.40 33.38
N GLY A 761 25.08 6.41 32.54
CA GLY A 761 23.82 6.35 31.79
C GLY A 761 23.00 5.07 32.05
N SER A 762 23.11 4.47 33.24
CA SER A 762 22.46 3.21 33.58
C SER A 762 20.92 3.28 33.55
N ALA A 763 20.34 4.38 34.04
CA ALA A 763 18.90 4.56 34.13
C ALA A 763 18.30 4.85 32.75
N ILE A 764 18.94 5.75 31.97
CA ILE A 764 18.49 6.06 30.61
C ILE A 764 18.64 4.86 29.68
N LEU A 765 19.72 4.05 29.81
CA LEU A 765 19.88 2.83 29.02
C LEU A 765 18.75 1.83 29.30
N THR A 766 18.36 1.71 30.57
CA THR A 766 17.23 0.85 30.98
C THR A 766 15.92 1.38 30.41
N PHE A 767 15.70 2.69 30.45
CA PHE A 767 14.55 3.34 29.83
C PHE A 767 14.50 3.10 28.31
N LEU A 768 15.61 3.32 27.60
CA LEU A 768 15.70 3.18 26.13
C LEU A 768 15.50 1.73 25.67
N ARG A 769 16.03 0.75 26.41
CA ARG A 769 15.74 -0.67 26.16
C ARG A 769 14.26 -0.96 26.35
N GLY A 770 13.64 -0.44 27.42
CA GLY A 770 12.21 -0.51 27.65
C GLY A 770 11.38 0.15 26.53
N ALA A 771 11.81 1.32 26.06
CA ALA A 771 11.21 2.06 24.95
C ALA A 771 11.24 1.25 23.65
N LYS A 772 12.39 0.64 23.32
CA LYS A 772 12.54 -0.23 22.14
C LYS A 772 11.59 -1.42 22.20
N HIS A 773 11.53 -2.12 23.34
CA HIS A 773 10.59 -3.23 23.53
C HIS A 773 9.13 -2.78 23.40
N PHE A 774 8.79 -1.61 23.95
CA PHE A 774 7.45 -1.04 23.86
C PHE A 774 7.05 -0.72 22.40
N VAL A 775 7.92 -0.08 21.62
CA VAL A 775 7.66 0.23 20.20
C VAL A 775 7.48 -1.05 19.38
N ILE A 776 8.30 -2.07 19.62
CA ILE A 776 8.19 -3.39 18.95
C ILE A 776 6.88 -4.10 19.34
N MET A 777 6.44 -3.99 20.59
CA MET A 777 5.17 -4.56 21.04
C MET A 777 3.98 -3.83 20.41
N ALA A 778 4.06 -2.51 20.28
CA ALA A 778 2.98 -1.66 19.80
C ALA A 778 3.04 -1.34 18.30
N GLN A 779 3.87 -2.04 17.51
CA GLN A 779 4.18 -1.69 16.12
C GLN A 779 2.92 -1.53 15.25
N ASP A 780 1.96 -2.45 15.36
CA ASP A 780 0.72 -2.42 14.57
C ASP A 780 -0.19 -1.26 15.00
N ILE A 781 -0.20 -0.95 16.30
CA ILE A 781 -0.96 0.15 16.87
C ILE A 781 -0.37 1.49 16.38
N ILE A 782 0.96 1.62 16.45
CA ILE A 782 1.70 2.81 16.00
C ILE A 782 1.49 3.03 14.49
N LYS A 783 1.39 1.98 13.68
CA LYS A 783 1.21 2.12 12.23
C LYS A 783 -0.19 2.60 11.85
N GLU A 784 -1.23 2.11 12.52
CA GLU A 784 -2.61 2.31 12.06
C GLU A 784 -3.45 3.24 12.93
N THR A 785 -3.35 3.18 14.25
CA THR A 785 -4.25 3.89 15.19
C THR A 785 -3.46 4.52 16.34
N VAL A 786 -2.97 5.74 16.12
CA VAL A 786 -1.95 6.33 17.00
C VAL A 786 -2.44 6.59 18.44
N LEU A 787 -3.69 6.99 18.66
CA LEU A 787 -4.21 7.24 20.01
C LEU A 787 -4.31 5.98 20.87
N GLN A 788 -4.38 4.80 20.24
CA GLN A 788 -4.36 3.52 20.95
C GLN A 788 -3.01 3.24 21.64
N LEU A 789 -1.97 4.05 21.39
CA LEU A 789 -0.77 4.07 22.23
C LEU A 789 -1.10 4.30 23.71
N TYR A 790 -2.01 5.24 23.98
CA TYR A 790 -2.42 5.62 25.33
C TYR A 790 -3.46 4.65 25.89
N PHE A 791 -4.48 4.34 25.10
CA PHE A 791 -5.66 3.57 25.56
C PHE A 791 -5.44 2.05 25.57
N SER A 792 -4.47 1.55 24.79
CA SER A 792 -4.22 0.11 24.67
C SER A 792 -2.78 -0.27 24.96
N ALA A 793 -1.82 0.25 24.19
CA ALA A 793 -0.42 -0.21 24.27
C ALA A 793 0.15 -0.02 25.69
N LEU A 794 -0.09 1.12 26.33
CA LEU A 794 0.32 1.35 27.72
C LEU A 794 -0.39 0.45 28.73
N VAL A 795 -1.67 0.16 28.53
CA VAL A 795 -2.48 -0.67 29.44
C VAL A 795 -2.02 -2.14 29.36
N LEU A 796 -1.64 -2.61 28.17
CA LEU A 796 -1.20 -3.99 27.92
C LEU A 796 0.29 -4.21 28.20
N ALA A 797 1.10 -3.16 28.28
CA ALA A 797 2.50 -3.30 28.64
C ALA A 797 2.66 -3.99 30.01
N PRO A 798 3.69 -4.83 30.23
CA PRO A 798 3.91 -5.50 31.51
C PRO A 798 4.06 -4.53 32.68
N ASP A 799 3.67 -4.93 33.90
CA ASP A 799 3.83 -4.10 35.12
C ASP A 799 5.30 -3.80 35.43
N THR A 800 6.22 -4.65 34.94
CA THR A 800 7.67 -4.45 35.03
C THR A 800 8.20 -3.41 34.04
N SER A 801 7.41 -3.00 33.04
CA SER A 801 7.82 -2.06 32.00
C SER A 801 8.08 -0.65 32.57
N VAL A 802 9.30 -0.16 32.37
CA VAL A 802 9.70 1.21 32.75
C VAL A 802 8.84 2.27 32.04
N ILE A 803 8.45 2.01 30.79
CA ILE A 803 7.59 2.93 30.02
C ILE A 803 6.21 3.02 30.65
N ARG A 804 5.61 1.89 31.03
CA ARG A 804 4.30 1.88 31.70
C ARG A 804 4.35 2.63 33.03
N LYS A 805 5.39 2.40 33.85
CA LYS A 805 5.58 3.10 35.13
C LYS A 805 5.74 4.62 34.94
N THR A 806 6.55 5.03 33.97
CA THR A 806 6.81 6.45 33.68
C THR A 806 5.54 7.18 33.23
N PHE A 807 4.72 6.52 32.40
CA PHE A 807 3.52 7.10 31.80
C PHE A 807 2.21 6.63 32.45
N ALA A 808 2.27 6.16 33.71
CA ALA A 808 1.13 5.56 34.41
C ALA A 808 -0.08 6.50 34.55
N HIS A 809 0.15 7.81 34.65
CA HIS A 809 -0.90 8.84 34.74
C HIS A 809 -1.87 8.84 33.53
N TYR A 810 -1.44 8.36 32.35
CA TYR A 810 -2.33 8.22 31.19
C TYR A 810 -3.23 6.98 31.26
N THR A 811 -2.85 5.95 32.03
CA THR A 811 -3.59 4.67 32.10
C THR A 811 -4.79 4.69 33.05
N ALA A 812 -4.83 5.66 33.99
CA ALA A 812 -5.85 5.73 35.03
C ALA A 812 -7.28 6.08 34.53
N GLN A 813 -7.44 6.44 33.26
CA GLN A 813 -8.67 7.06 32.73
C GLN A 813 -9.52 6.16 31.81
N SER A 814 -9.15 4.89 31.55
CA SER A 814 -9.84 4.09 30.50
C SER A 814 -10.12 2.62 30.82
N ALA A 815 -9.13 1.85 31.26
CA ALA A 815 -9.30 0.43 31.61
C ALA A 815 -8.16 0.00 32.53
N THR A 816 -8.47 -0.76 33.59
CA THR A 816 -7.46 -1.33 34.49
C THR A 816 -7.23 -2.80 34.16
N ARG A 817 -5.98 -3.14 33.85
CA ARG A 817 -5.54 -4.55 33.79
C ARG A 817 -5.46 -5.05 35.23
N LEU A 818 -6.22 -6.09 35.57
CA LEU A 818 -6.32 -6.58 36.95
C LEU A 818 -5.13 -7.45 37.37
N SER A 819 -4.47 -8.15 36.44
CA SER A 819 -3.14 -8.75 36.61
C SER A 819 -2.71 -9.50 35.34
N SER A 820 -1.39 -9.67 35.17
CA SER A 820 -0.78 -10.86 34.57
C SER A 820 0.28 -11.34 35.53
N ILE A 821 0.10 -12.52 36.12
CA ILE A 821 1.12 -13.15 36.93
C ILE A 821 1.81 -14.17 36.03
N GLU A 822 3.00 -13.80 35.55
CA GLU A 822 4.00 -14.75 35.04
C GLU A 822 4.23 -15.81 36.12
N GLY A 823 4.23 -17.08 35.71
CA GLY A 823 4.75 -18.14 36.58
C GLY A 823 6.17 -17.79 37.00
N GLU A 824 6.41 -17.82 38.30
CA GLU A 824 7.70 -17.81 39.00
C GLU A 824 8.89 -17.21 38.23
N ALA A 825 9.22 -15.97 38.56
CA ALA A 825 10.55 -15.42 38.34
C ALA A 825 11.56 -16.14 39.25
N SER A 826 12.05 -17.30 38.82
CA SER A 826 13.36 -17.83 39.20
C SER A 826 14.10 -18.26 37.93
N ASP A 827 15.32 -17.76 37.80
CA ASP A 827 16.33 -18.07 36.78
C ASP A 827 16.10 -17.62 35.32
N ARG A 828 16.70 -16.47 35.03
CA ARG A 828 17.16 -16.12 33.68
C ARG A 828 18.32 -17.05 33.28
N SER A 829 18.00 -18.14 32.61
CA SER A 829 18.76 -18.76 31.50
C SER A 829 18.29 -20.20 31.36
N HIS A 830 17.99 -20.62 30.13
CA HIS A 830 17.52 -21.94 29.70
C HIS A 830 16.00 -22.15 29.69
N LEU A 831 15.48 -22.34 28.46
CA LEU A 831 14.16 -22.86 28.08
C LEU A 831 12.98 -22.49 29.00
N VAL A 832 12.35 -21.34 28.74
CA VAL A 832 10.98 -21.09 29.19
C VAL A 832 10.08 -22.14 28.53
N LYS A 833 9.61 -23.10 29.32
CA LYS A 833 8.55 -24.03 28.96
C LYS A 833 7.32 -23.18 28.63
N LYS A 834 7.05 -22.92 27.35
CA LYS A 834 5.83 -22.24 26.90
C LYS A 834 4.62 -22.98 27.49
N SER A 835 3.77 -22.26 28.22
CA SER A 835 2.50 -22.80 28.69
C SER A 835 1.60 -23.09 27.50
N ALA A 836 0.85 -24.19 27.55
CA ALA A 836 0.03 -24.64 26.44
C ALA A 836 -1.20 -23.73 26.23
N ALA A 837 -1.64 -23.55 24.99
CA ALA A 837 -2.70 -22.61 24.65
C ALA A 837 -4.01 -22.88 25.42
N ILE A 838 -4.72 -21.80 25.79
CA ILE A 838 -5.98 -21.89 26.54
C ILE A 838 -7.13 -22.19 25.57
N GLN A 839 -7.85 -23.29 25.80
CA GLN A 839 -8.95 -23.75 24.94
C GLN A 839 -10.32 -23.23 25.39
N ALA A 840 -10.57 -23.17 26.70
CA ALA A 840 -11.85 -22.72 27.24
C ALA A 840 -11.65 -21.81 28.45
N VAL A 841 -12.53 -20.80 28.58
CA VAL A 841 -12.61 -19.89 29.73
C VAL A 841 -14.09 -19.74 30.08
N VAL A 842 -14.44 -19.94 31.34
CA VAL A 842 -15.82 -19.79 31.84
C VAL A 842 -15.84 -19.07 33.20
N PHE A 843 -16.79 -18.16 33.38
CA PHE A 843 -17.06 -17.54 34.68
C PHE A 843 -18.03 -18.40 35.49
N SER A 844 -17.89 -18.43 36.81
CA SER A 844 -18.96 -18.89 37.71
C SER A 844 -20.20 -18.00 37.56
N HIS A 845 -21.39 -18.50 37.90
CA HIS A 845 -22.66 -17.78 37.80
C HIS A 845 -22.74 -16.55 38.72
N ASN A 846 -22.06 -16.57 39.86
CA ASN A 846 -21.88 -15.43 40.76
C ASN A 846 -20.79 -14.44 40.28
N GLY A 847 -19.93 -14.86 39.34
CA GLY A 847 -18.89 -14.03 38.73
C GLY A 847 -17.64 -13.84 39.57
N GLU A 848 -17.48 -14.56 40.67
CA GLU A 848 -16.32 -14.47 41.56
C GLU A 848 -15.14 -15.30 41.08
N LEU A 849 -15.39 -16.38 40.32
CA LEU A 849 -14.40 -17.33 39.86
C LEU A 849 -14.37 -17.43 38.33
N ILE A 850 -13.20 -17.74 37.79
CA ILE A 850 -12.97 -18.05 36.39
C ILE A 850 -12.27 -19.40 36.32
N ALA A 851 -12.80 -20.33 35.51
CA ALA A 851 -12.12 -21.57 35.18
C ALA A 851 -11.56 -21.52 33.76
N THR A 852 -10.32 -21.99 33.59
CA THR A 852 -9.66 -22.07 32.30
C THR A 852 -9.12 -23.48 32.04
N ALA A 853 -9.35 -24.02 30.84
CA ALA A 853 -8.77 -25.28 30.39
C ALA A 853 -7.70 -25.04 29.32
N SER A 854 -6.55 -25.68 29.43
CA SER A 854 -5.44 -25.59 28.49
C SER A 854 -5.20 -26.89 27.72
N ILE A 855 -4.48 -26.81 26.59
CA ILE A 855 -4.14 -27.97 25.74
C ILE A 855 -3.36 -29.05 26.51
N ASP A 856 -2.59 -28.67 27.54
CA ASP A 856 -1.83 -29.58 28.39
C ASP A 856 -2.71 -30.34 29.42
N HIS A 857 -4.02 -30.40 29.18
CA HIS A 857 -5.01 -31.12 30.00
C HIS A 857 -5.19 -30.56 31.42
N LYS A 858 -4.68 -29.35 31.68
CA LYS A 858 -4.80 -28.70 32.99
C LYS A 858 -6.03 -27.80 33.05
N LEU A 859 -6.64 -27.79 34.23
CA LEU A 859 -7.68 -26.84 34.62
C LEU A 859 -7.09 -25.86 35.63
N GLN A 860 -7.41 -24.57 35.49
CA GLN A 860 -6.97 -23.55 36.44
C GLN A 860 -8.15 -22.70 36.87
N LEU A 861 -8.23 -22.43 38.18
CA LEU A 861 -9.22 -21.56 38.78
C LEU A 861 -8.57 -20.24 39.18
N TRP A 862 -9.25 -19.14 38.87
CA TRP A 862 -8.80 -17.78 39.10
C TRP A 862 -9.87 -16.98 39.82
N SER A 863 -9.47 -16.05 40.67
CA SER A 863 -10.39 -15.03 41.20
C SER A 863 -10.67 -13.98 40.12
N ALA A 864 -11.94 -13.72 39.82
CA ALA A 864 -12.34 -12.63 38.93
C ALA A 864 -12.10 -11.23 39.55
N ALA A 865 -12.06 -11.15 40.88
CA ALA A 865 -11.89 -9.89 41.60
C ALA A 865 -10.44 -9.40 41.55
N THR A 866 -9.49 -10.32 41.80
CA THR A 866 -8.05 -10.02 41.94
C THR A 866 -7.20 -10.51 40.77
N GLY A 867 -7.75 -11.38 39.90
CA GLY A 867 -7.00 -12.04 38.85
C GLY A 867 -5.94 -13.02 39.37
N ALA A 868 -5.95 -13.37 40.66
CA ALA A 868 -5.01 -14.32 41.24
C ALA A 868 -5.42 -15.76 40.89
N ARG A 869 -4.44 -16.59 40.52
CA ARG A 869 -4.62 -18.04 40.38
C ARG A 869 -4.87 -18.63 41.76
N GLN A 870 -6.03 -19.24 41.95
CA GLN A 870 -6.37 -19.90 43.20
C GLN A 870 -5.89 -21.35 43.20
N LYS A 871 -6.05 -22.06 42.08
CA LYS A 871 -5.78 -23.50 42.04
C LYS A 871 -5.41 -24.01 40.64
N THR A 872 -4.57 -25.04 40.62
CA THR A 872 -4.30 -25.88 39.45
C THR A 872 -4.89 -27.25 39.69
N ILE A 873 -5.63 -27.73 38.71
CA ILE A 873 -6.34 -29.00 38.76
C ILE A 873 -5.74 -29.87 37.64
N GLU A 874 -5.14 -30.98 38.05
CA GLU A 874 -4.54 -31.99 37.16
C GLU A 874 -5.26 -33.32 37.43
N GLY A 875 -5.62 -34.06 36.38
CA GLY A 875 -6.36 -35.31 36.55
C GLY A 875 -6.88 -35.97 35.27
N HIS A 876 -7.05 -35.20 34.19
CA HIS A 876 -7.39 -35.75 32.88
C HIS A 876 -6.14 -36.21 32.13
N SER A 877 -6.26 -37.36 31.44
CA SER A 877 -5.17 -37.92 30.62
C SER A 877 -5.31 -37.61 29.13
N ASP A 878 -6.37 -36.91 28.74
CA ASP A 878 -6.68 -36.55 27.36
C ASP A 878 -7.44 -35.20 27.29
N TRP A 879 -7.79 -34.72 26.09
CA TRP A 879 -8.37 -33.40 25.85
C TRP A 879 -9.68 -33.19 26.63
N ILE A 880 -9.76 -32.02 27.27
CA ILE A 880 -10.97 -31.56 27.97
C ILE A 880 -11.92 -30.96 26.93
N SER A 881 -13.11 -31.54 26.78
CA SER A 881 -14.07 -31.14 25.75
C SER A 881 -14.91 -29.91 26.15
N ALA A 882 -15.14 -29.72 27.44
CA ALA A 882 -15.86 -28.57 27.99
C ALA A 882 -15.50 -28.33 29.47
N VAL A 883 -15.89 -27.17 30.00
CA VAL A 883 -15.80 -26.85 31.43
C VAL A 883 -17.09 -26.16 31.85
N LEU A 884 -17.75 -26.66 32.89
CA LEU A 884 -19.04 -26.12 33.35
C LEU A 884 -19.08 -25.99 34.87
N PHE A 885 -19.54 -24.84 35.37
CA PHE A 885 -19.94 -24.69 36.77
C PHE A 885 -21.37 -25.21 36.95
N SER A 886 -21.65 -25.77 38.13
CA SER A 886 -23.01 -26.06 38.57
C SER A 886 -23.79 -24.75 38.78
N PRO A 887 -25.13 -24.74 38.65
CA PRO A 887 -25.95 -23.55 38.89
C PRO A 887 -25.77 -22.90 40.27
N ASN A 888 -25.38 -23.68 41.29
CA ASN A 888 -25.05 -23.18 42.62
C ASN A 888 -23.57 -22.75 42.80
N ASP A 889 -22.74 -22.81 41.74
CA ASP A 889 -21.29 -22.53 41.72
C ASP A 889 -20.43 -23.36 42.68
N ARG A 890 -20.99 -24.38 43.32
CA ARG A 890 -20.28 -25.24 44.28
C ARG A 890 -19.47 -26.35 43.64
N THR A 891 -19.73 -26.66 42.37
CA THR A 891 -19.12 -27.78 41.66
C THR A 891 -18.69 -27.36 40.27
N LEU A 892 -17.46 -27.69 39.88
CA LEU A 892 -16.95 -27.57 38.53
C LEU A 892 -16.85 -28.96 37.90
N ALA A 893 -17.40 -29.12 36.71
CA ALA A 893 -17.35 -30.36 35.94
C ALA A 893 -16.54 -30.20 34.66
N SER A 894 -15.71 -31.21 34.37
CA SER A 894 -14.90 -31.29 33.15
C SER A 894 -15.02 -32.68 32.51
N PRO A 895 -15.71 -32.81 31.37
CA PRO A 895 -15.65 -34.01 30.55
C PRO A 895 -14.35 -34.08 29.75
N SER A 896 -13.86 -35.29 29.53
CA SER A 896 -12.63 -35.54 28.79
C SER A 896 -12.81 -36.64 27.74
N TYR A 897 -11.91 -36.62 26.75
CA TYR A 897 -11.78 -37.67 25.75
C TYR A 897 -11.24 -38.98 26.34
N ASP A 898 -10.73 -38.97 27.58
CA ASP A 898 -10.33 -40.16 28.36
C ASP A 898 -11.51 -41.01 28.88
N ALA A 899 -12.74 -40.74 28.42
CA ALA A 899 -13.99 -41.36 28.83
C ALA A 899 -14.40 -41.13 30.29
N SER A 900 -13.78 -40.16 30.98
CA SER A 900 -14.12 -39.77 32.35
C SER A 900 -14.68 -38.35 32.44
N ILE A 901 -15.34 -38.08 33.57
CA ILE A 901 -15.79 -36.74 33.94
C ILE A 901 -15.24 -36.45 35.32
N SER A 902 -14.50 -35.36 35.50
CA SER A 902 -14.04 -34.94 36.81
C SER A 902 -14.96 -33.87 37.39
N LEU A 903 -15.41 -34.10 38.62
CA LEU A 903 -16.17 -33.16 39.44
C LEU A 903 -15.26 -32.61 40.54
N TRP A 904 -15.26 -31.29 40.68
CA TRP A 904 -14.43 -30.57 41.64
C TRP A 904 -15.31 -29.68 42.50
N SER A 905 -15.18 -29.80 43.82
CA SER A 905 -15.81 -28.81 44.70
C SER A 905 -15.05 -27.49 44.63
N THR A 906 -15.77 -26.36 44.55
CA THR A 906 -15.16 -25.02 44.60
C THR A 906 -14.88 -24.57 46.04
N GLU A 907 -15.61 -25.10 47.01
CA GLU A 907 -15.47 -24.80 48.45
C GLU A 907 -14.50 -25.76 49.17
N THR A 908 -14.30 -26.98 48.65
CA THR A 908 -13.45 -28.02 49.29
C THR A 908 -12.45 -28.62 48.29
N ASP A 909 -11.33 -29.18 48.79
CA ASP A 909 -10.34 -29.85 47.95
C ASP A 909 -10.76 -31.24 47.43
N LYS A 910 -12.04 -31.60 47.60
CA LYS A 910 -12.58 -32.89 47.17
C LYS A 910 -12.78 -32.91 45.67
N HIS A 911 -12.35 -34.01 45.05
CA HIS A 911 -12.55 -34.30 43.65
C HIS A 911 -13.01 -35.74 43.46
N TYR A 912 -13.91 -35.94 42.51
CA TYR A 912 -14.43 -37.24 42.17
C TYR A 912 -14.35 -37.41 40.66
N THR A 913 -13.88 -38.58 40.21
CA THR A 913 -13.88 -38.92 38.79
C THR A 913 -15.00 -39.91 38.53
N LEU A 914 -16.00 -39.47 37.76
CA LEU A 914 -17.09 -40.31 37.29
C LEU A 914 -16.55 -41.18 36.15
N ARG A 915 -16.41 -42.47 36.43
CA ARG A 915 -15.98 -43.48 35.45
C ARG A 915 -17.16 -44.38 35.12
N GLY A 916 -17.41 -44.57 33.83
CA GLY A 916 -18.41 -45.52 33.38
C GLY A 916 -18.68 -45.46 31.89
N HIS A 917 -18.53 -44.31 31.25
CA HIS A 917 -18.56 -44.22 29.78
C HIS A 917 -17.40 -45.04 29.19
N GLU A 918 -17.64 -45.65 28.02
CA GLU A 918 -16.66 -46.52 27.36
C GLU A 918 -15.83 -45.78 26.30
N ARG A 919 -16.26 -44.56 25.93
CA ARG A 919 -15.62 -43.70 24.93
C ARG A 919 -15.70 -42.24 25.35
N ALA A 920 -15.12 -41.34 24.54
CA ALA A 920 -15.06 -39.90 24.80
C ALA A 920 -16.41 -39.30 25.23
N VAL A 921 -16.37 -38.39 26.21
CA VAL A 921 -17.54 -37.65 26.68
C VAL A 921 -17.63 -36.32 25.94
N ASN A 922 -18.68 -36.17 25.12
CA ASN A 922 -18.81 -35.07 24.17
C ASN A 922 -19.43 -33.81 24.78
N ALA A 923 -20.40 -33.96 25.67
CA ALA A 923 -21.05 -32.84 26.35
C ALA A 923 -21.60 -33.25 27.72
N ILE A 924 -21.73 -32.26 28.60
CA ILE A 924 -22.32 -32.40 29.93
C ILE A 924 -23.28 -31.25 30.23
N THR A 925 -24.25 -31.46 31.12
CA THR A 925 -25.12 -30.41 31.63
C THR A 925 -25.58 -30.74 33.05
N PHE A 926 -25.75 -29.72 33.90
CA PHE A 926 -26.31 -29.86 35.24
C PHE A 926 -27.80 -29.59 35.24
N THR A 927 -28.55 -30.29 36.08
CA THR A 927 -29.90 -29.88 36.47
C THR A 927 -29.85 -28.60 37.31
N LYS A 928 -30.96 -27.86 37.36
CA LYS A 928 -31.08 -26.58 38.06
C LYS A 928 -30.84 -26.68 39.55
N ASP A 929 -31.31 -27.77 40.15
CA ASP A 929 -31.06 -28.12 41.55
C ASP A 929 -29.57 -28.44 41.83
N SER A 930 -28.75 -28.58 40.77
CA SER A 930 -27.33 -28.98 40.83
C SER A 930 -27.11 -30.38 41.41
N GLU A 931 -28.16 -31.20 41.54
CA GLU A 931 -28.07 -32.54 42.15
C GLU A 931 -27.69 -33.61 41.13
N ILE A 932 -28.04 -33.43 39.85
CA ILE A 932 -27.83 -34.40 38.79
C ILE A 932 -26.97 -33.80 37.68
N LEU A 933 -25.92 -34.52 37.29
CA LEU A 933 -25.16 -34.25 36.07
C LEU A 933 -25.61 -35.21 34.97
N VAL A 934 -25.86 -34.69 33.78
CA VAL A 934 -26.18 -35.49 32.59
C VAL A 934 -25.02 -35.41 31.61
N SER A 935 -24.56 -36.55 31.10
CA SER A 935 -23.47 -36.65 30.15
C SER A 935 -23.85 -37.45 28.91
N VAL A 936 -23.23 -37.11 27.78
CA VAL A 936 -23.39 -37.80 26.50
C VAL A 936 -22.04 -38.18 25.90
N SER A 937 -21.99 -39.32 25.21
CA SER A 937 -20.72 -39.92 24.78
C SER A 937 -20.79 -40.56 23.40
N ASP A 938 -19.61 -40.77 22.82
CA ASP A 938 -19.35 -41.61 21.65
C ASP A 938 -19.74 -43.09 21.86
N ASP A 939 -19.94 -43.52 23.11
CA ASP A 939 -20.45 -44.87 23.45
C ASP A 939 -21.95 -45.06 23.14
N MET A 940 -22.57 -44.06 22.50
CA MET A 940 -23.99 -44.05 22.10
C MET A 940 -24.97 -43.93 23.27
N THR A 941 -24.49 -43.70 24.49
CA THR A 941 -25.30 -43.60 25.70
C THR A 941 -25.41 -42.18 26.25
N ILE A 942 -26.47 -41.95 27.01
CA ILE A 942 -26.64 -40.77 27.85
C ILE A 942 -26.67 -41.26 29.29
N ARG A 943 -25.91 -40.64 30.19
CA ARG A 943 -25.82 -41.06 31.59
C ARG A 943 -26.21 -39.93 32.53
N LEU A 944 -26.95 -40.29 33.58
CA LEU A 944 -27.33 -39.39 34.67
C LEU A 944 -26.55 -39.81 35.91
N TRP A 945 -25.87 -38.85 36.53
CA TRP A 945 -24.99 -39.05 37.66
C TRP A 945 -25.46 -38.23 38.84
N ASP A 946 -25.38 -38.81 40.03
CA ASP A 946 -25.51 -38.05 41.26
C ASP A 946 -24.23 -37.23 41.50
N VAL A 947 -24.38 -35.92 41.68
CA VAL A 947 -23.26 -34.99 41.88
C VAL A 947 -22.60 -35.17 43.25
N HIS A 948 -23.36 -35.56 44.29
CA HIS A 948 -22.86 -35.63 45.66
C HIS A 948 -22.18 -36.97 45.98
N GLY A 949 -22.73 -38.08 45.47
CA GLY A 949 -22.17 -39.43 45.66
C GLY A 949 -21.36 -39.95 44.47
N GLY A 950 -21.37 -39.27 43.31
CA GLY A 950 -20.69 -39.71 42.09
C GLY A 950 -21.25 -41.01 41.50
N SER A 951 -22.43 -41.44 41.96
CA SER A 951 -23.03 -42.71 41.54
C SER A 951 -23.77 -42.55 40.21
N LEU A 952 -23.72 -43.59 39.38
CA LEU A 952 -24.48 -43.64 38.13
C LEU A 952 -25.95 -43.93 38.47
N LEU A 953 -26.82 -42.94 38.29
CA LEU A 953 -28.26 -43.06 38.56
C LEU A 953 -28.98 -43.79 37.44
N ARG A 954 -28.63 -43.51 36.18
CA ARG A 954 -29.32 -44.07 35.02
C ARG A 954 -28.49 -44.03 33.75
N VAL A 955 -28.68 -45.05 32.90
CA VAL A 955 -28.19 -45.08 31.51
C VAL A 955 -29.40 -45.05 30.58
N LEU A 956 -29.43 -44.09 29.65
CA LEU A 956 -30.42 -44.03 28.58
C LEU A 956 -29.79 -44.57 27.30
N THR A 957 -30.33 -45.67 26.80
CA THR A 957 -29.90 -46.34 25.57
C THR A 957 -30.97 -46.20 24.50
N GLY A 958 -30.55 -46.06 23.25
CA GLY A 958 -31.48 -46.00 22.11
C GLY A 958 -30.95 -45.27 20.88
N HIS A 959 -29.96 -44.39 21.03
CA HIS A 959 -29.19 -43.90 19.89
C HIS A 959 -28.32 -45.03 19.32
N VAL A 960 -28.12 -45.03 18.00
CA VAL A 960 -27.37 -46.07 17.28
C VAL A 960 -25.98 -45.61 16.82
N ARG A 961 -25.62 -44.36 17.11
CA ARG A 961 -24.30 -43.74 16.89
C ARG A 961 -23.99 -42.75 18.02
N ALA A 962 -22.80 -42.15 17.97
CA ALA A 962 -22.31 -41.18 18.94
C ALA A 962 -23.33 -40.08 19.25
N VAL A 963 -23.41 -39.67 20.52
CA VAL A 963 -24.29 -38.58 20.98
C VAL A 963 -23.42 -37.33 21.19
N ASN A 964 -23.73 -36.28 20.44
CA ASN A 964 -22.87 -35.09 20.31
C ASN A 964 -23.25 -33.98 21.30
N ALA A 965 -24.53 -33.88 21.64
CA ALA A 965 -25.07 -32.74 22.38
C ALA A 965 -26.29 -33.12 23.21
N ILE A 966 -26.49 -32.38 24.30
CA ILE A 966 -27.63 -32.54 25.20
C ILE A 966 -28.18 -31.19 25.64
N ALA A 967 -29.49 -31.11 25.87
CA ALA A 967 -30.14 -29.96 26.47
C ALA A 967 -31.22 -30.39 27.46
N LEU A 968 -31.41 -29.59 28.50
CA LEU A 968 -32.49 -29.72 29.49
C LEU A 968 -33.63 -28.74 29.18
N SER A 969 -34.87 -29.17 29.39
CA SER A 969 -36.02 -28.26 29.43
C SER A 969 -35.94 -27.33 30.65
N LYS A 970 -36.67 -26.20 30.63
CA LYS A 970 -36.68 -25.24 31.73
C LYS A 970 -37.20 -25.84 33.04
N ASP A 971 -38.03 -26.87 33.01
CA ASP A 971 -38.54 -27.57 34.20
C ASP A 971 -37.70 -28.81 34.59
N ASP A 972 -36.58 -29.07 33.90
CA ASP A 972 -35.76 -30.28 34.00
C ASP A 972 -36.52 -31.61 33.87
N SER A 973 -37.75 -31.60 33.36
CA SER A 973 -38.57 -32.80 33.21
C SER A 973 -38.20 -33.59 31.94
N MET A 974 -37.63 -32.91 30.94
CA MET A 974 -37.27 -33.46 29.65
C MET A 974 -35.80 -33.20 29.29
N LEU A 975 -35.20 -34.20 28.63
CA LEU A 975 -33.88 -34.12 28.02
C LEU A 975 -34.01 -34.22 26.51
N ALA A 976 -33.25 -33.42 25.77
CA ALA A 976 -33.09 -33.56 24.34
C ALA A 976 -31.66 -33.96 24.01
N SER A 977 -31.48 -35.00 23.20
CA SER A 977 -30.17 -35.45 22.74
C SER A 977 -30.07 -35.40 21.21
N ALA A 978 -28.92 -34.97 20.71
CA ALA A 978 -28.59 -34.92 19.29
C ALA A 978 -27.45 -35.90 18.98
N SER A 979 -27.57 -36.66 17.88
CA SER A 979 -26.66 -37.75 17.57
C SER A 979 -26.23 -37.80 16.09
N ASP A 980 -25.11 -38.48 15.87
CA ASP A 980 -24.60 -38.90 14.58
C ASP A 980 -25.54 -39.83 13.80
N ASP A 981 -26.55 -40.41 14.47
CA ASP A 981 -27.60 -41.21 13.84
C ASP A 981 -28.63 -40.39 13.06
N CYS A 982 -28.39 -39.08 12.92
CA CYS A 982 -29.24 -38.10 12.23
C CYS A 982 -30.59 -37.84 12.94
N THR A 983 -30.75 -38.30 14.18
CA THR A 983 -31.97 -38.10 14.98
C THR A 983 -31.74 -37.20 16.18
N ILE A 984 -32.84 -36.60 16.64
CA ILE A 984 -32.93 -35.96 17.95
C ILE A 984 -33.93 -36.74 18.78
N ARG A 985 -33.58 -37.07 20.03
CA ARG A 985 -34.47 -37.81 20.92
C ARG A 985 -34.86 -36.99 22.13
N LEU A 986 -36.13 -37.06 22.48
CA LEU A 986 -36.69 -36.45 23.67
C LEU A 986 -36.95 -37.52 24.73
N TRP A 987 -36.30 -37.38 25.88
CA TRP A 987 -36.37 -38.32 26.99
C TRP A 987 -37.08 -37.69 28.16
N LYS A 988 -37.87 -38.48 28.88
CA LYS A 988 -38.41 -38.05 30.17
C LYS A 988 -37.38 -38.36 31.26
N LYS A 989 -36.90 -37.33 31.99
CA LYS A 989 -35.83 -37.49 33.00
C LYS A 989 -36.20 -38.51 34.07
N SER A 990 -37.45 -38.48 34.56
CA SER A 990 -37.90 -39.31 35.69
C SER A 990 -37.99 -40.81 35.37
N THR A 991 -38.37 -41.17 34.15
CA THR A 991 -38.56 -42.57 33.72
C THR A 991 -37.39 -43.08 32.87
N GLY A 992 -36.60 -42.19 32.29
CA GLY A 992 -35.57 -42.52 31.30
C GLY A 992 -36.11 -43.04 29.97
N THR A 993 -37.42 -42.95 29.73
CA THR A 993 -38.02 -43.46 28.50
C THR A 993 -37.93 -42.41 27.38
N CYS A 994 -37.62 -42.87 26.17
CA CYS A 994 -37.67 -42.04 24.97
C CYS A 994 -39.14 -41.76 24.63
N ARG A 995 -39.57 -40.50 24.78
CA ARG A 995 -40.93 -40.05 24.48
C ARG A 995 -41.15 -39.88 22.98
N THR A 996 -40.18 -39.30 22.27
CA THR A 996 -40.32 -38.94 20.86
C THR A 996 -38.96 -38.95 20.18
N VAL A 997 -38.93 -39.51 18.96
CA VAL A 997 -37.78 -39.42 18.06
C VAL A 997 -38.13 -38.46 16.94
N LEU A 998 -37.34 -37.41 16.78
CA LEU A 998 -37.52 -36.39 15.75
C LEU A 998 -36.65 -36.76 14.55
N TYR A 999 -37.32 -37.14 13.47
CA TYR A 999 -36.70 -37.48 12.19
C TYR A 999 -36.74 -36.28 11.25
N GLY A 1000 -35.66 -36.04 10.51
CA GLY A 1000 -35.67 -35.09 9.42
C GLY A 1000 -34.30 -34.59 8.98
N HIS A 1001 -33.31 -34.55 9.86
CA HIS A 1001 -31.94 -34.24 9.45
C HIS A 1001 -31.39 -35.38 8.58
N THR A 1002 -30.60 -35.02 7.55
CA THR A 1002 -30.02 -36.00 6.60
C THR A 1002 -28.57 -36.35 6.91
N ASN A 1003 -27.98 -35.71 7.92
CA ASN A 1003 -26.61 -35.93 8.36
C ASN A 1003 -26.50 -35.68 9.89
N ARG A 1004 -25.32 -35.93 10.47
CA ARG A 1004 -25.01 -35.84 11.90
C ARG A 1004 -25.57 -34.58 12.55
N VAL A 1005 -26.31 -34.73 13.65
CA VAL A 1005 -26.84 -33.59 14.42
C VAL A 1005 -25.80 -33.19 15.46
N LEU A 1006 -25.33 -31.94 15.38
CA LEU A 1006 -24.22 -31.45 16.18
C LEU A 1006 -24.67 -30.84 17.50
N THR A 1007 -25.77 -30.09 17.49
CA THR A 1007 -26.25 -29.37 18.69
C THR A 1007 -27.77 -29.39 18.78
N VAL A 1008 -28.27 -29.22 20.00
CA VAL A 1008 -29.70 -29.11 20.31
C VAL A 1008 -29.92 -28.13 21.45
N VAL A 1009 -30.96 -27.29 21.37
CA VAL A 1009 -31.27 -26.27 22.38
C VAL A 1009 -32.79 -26.10 22.53
N PHE A 1010 -33.28 -26.04 23.78
CA PHE A 1010 -34.67 -25.69 24.08
C PHE A 1010 -34.92 -24.19 23.98
N SER A 1011 -36.10 -23.81 23.49
CA SER A 1011 -36.57 -22.43 23.62
C SER A 1011 -36.89 -22.10 25.08
N PRO A 1012 -36.72 -20.84 25.54
CA PRO A 1012 -37.08 -20.40 26.90
C PRO A 1012 -38.51 -20.68 27.37
N CYS A 1013 -39.43 -21.01 26.45
CA CYS A 1013 -40.81 -21.37 26.74
C CYS A 1013 -41.11 -22.87 26.64
N ASP A 1014 -40.09 -23.72 26.44
CA ASP A 1014 -40.17 -25.19 26.29
C ASP A 1014 -41.16 -25.72 25.24
N ARG A 1015 -41.64 -24.86 24.33
CA ARG A 1015 -42.55 -25.26 23.26
C ARG A 1015 -41.81 -25.64 21.98
N LEU A 1016 -40.64 -25.06 21.78
CA LEU A 1016 -39.81 -25.23 20.60
C LEU A 1016 -38.42 -25.74 20.97
N LEU A 1017 -37.80 -26.39 19.99
CA LEU A 1017 -36.43 -26.87 20.07
C LEU A 1017 -35.71 -26.54 18.77
N ALA A 1018 -34.45 -26.11 18.84
CA ALA A 1018 -33.62 -25.84 17.67
C ALA A 1018 -32.47 -26.84 17.61
N SER A 1019 -32.10 -27.27 16.41
CA SER A 1019 -30.97 -28.16 16.17
C SER A 1019 -30.15 -27.72 14.96
N THR A 1020 -28.84 -27.94 15.02
CA THR A 1020 -27.93 -27.79 13.87
C THR A 1020 -27.40 -29.15 13.42
N SER A 1021 -27.22 -29.33 12.12
CA SER A 1021 -26.65 -30.54 11.54
C SER A 1021 -25.59 -30.22 10.48
N THR A 1022 -24.71 -31.20 10.24
CA THR A 1022 -23.77 -31.19 9.11
C THR A 1022 -24.47 -31.24 7.75
N ASP A 1023 -25.79 -31.48 7.72
CA ASP A 1023 -26.64 -31.30 6.53
C ASP A 1023 -26.81 -29.82 6.11
N ARG A 1024 -26.12 -28.92 6.81
CA ARG A 1024 -26.14 -27.46 6.60
C ARG A 1024 -27.48 -26.83 6.98
N THR A 1025 -28.36 -27.50 7.71
CA THR A 1025 -29.65 -26.93 8.12
C THR A 1025 -29.72 -26.67 9.63
N ILE A 1026 -30.45 -25.60 9.99
CA ILE A 1026 -31.03 -25.48 11.33
C ILE A 1026 -32.49 -25.86 11.23
N ARG A 1027 -32.95 -26.71 12.14
CA ARG A 1027 -34.36 -27.09 12.22
C ARG A 1027 -34.96 -26.62 13.53
N VAL A 1028 -36.14 -26.03 13.43
CA VAL A 1028 -36.96 -25.66 14.58
C VAL A 1028 -38.10 -26.66 14.70
N TRP A 1029 -38.20 -27.32 15.83
CA TRP A 1029 -39.12 -28.40 16.11
C TRP A 1029 -40.19 -27.95 17.09
N ASN A 1030 -41.42 -28.42 16.87
CA ASN A 1030 -42.46 -28.33 17.87
C ASN A 1030 -42.40 -29.58 18.76
N ILE A 1031 -42.12 -29.38 20.05
CA ILE A 1031 -41.93 -30.48 21.01
C ILE A 1031 -43.21 -31.29 21.23
N GLN A 1032 -44.38 -30.64 21.26
CA GLN A 1032 -45.65 -31.32 21.52
C GLN A 1032 -46.10 -32.19 20.35
N ARG A 1033 -45.88 -31.71 19.11
CA ARG A 1033 -46.30 -32.40 17.88
C ARG A 1033 -45.24 -33.32 17.30
N GLY A 1034 -43.99 -33.22 17.73
CA GLY A 1034 -42.87 -33.98 17.18
C GLY A 1034 -42.54 -33.65 15.72
N THR A 1035 -42.98 -32.50 15.22
CA THR A 1035 -42.86 -32.11 13.80
C THR A 1035 -41.88 -30.94 13.62
N CYS A 1036 -41.17 -30.94 12.49
CA CYS A 1036 -40.33 -29.82 12.09
C CYS A 1036 -41.23 -28.66 11.64
N LYS A 1037 -41.11 -27.51 12.31
CA LYS A 1037 -41.87 -26.29 12.02
C LYS A 1037 -41.20 -25.46 10.93
N HIS A 1038 -39.88 -25.29 11.02
CA HIS A 1038 -39.10 -24.50 10.07
C HIS A 1038 -37.74 -25.15 9.80
N ILE A 1039 -37.30 -25.06 8.55
CA ILE A 1039 -35.95 -25.45 8.11
C ILE A 1039 -35.26 -24.17 7.63
N LEU A 1040 -34.09 -23.87 8.19
CA LEU A 1040 -33.31 -22.68 7.90
C LEU A 1040 -31.99 -23.11 7.24
N THR A 1041 -31.77 -22.67 6.00
CA THR A 1041 -30.63 -23.09 5.17
C THR A 1041 -29.75 -21.89 4.79
N PRO A 1042 -28.44 -21.89 5.10
CA PRO A 1042 -27.44 -21.04 4.49
C PRO A 1042 -26.66 -21.81 3.41
N GLU A 1043 -26.00 -21.07 2.51
CA GLU A 1043 -25.23 -21.64 1.39
C GLU A 1043 -23.97 -22.43 1.82
N THR A 1044 -23.44 -22.19 3.03
CA THR A 1044 -22.07 -22.60 3.45
C THR A 1044 -21.97 -23.44 4.74
N GLY A 1045 -23.10 -23.86 5.34
CA GLY A 1045 -23.12 -24.67 6.57
C GLY A 1045 -22.86 -23.90 7.87
N TRP A 1046 -23.12 -24.52 9.03
CA TRP A 1046 -23.12 -23.86 10.35
C TRP A 1046 -21.88 -24.19 11.18
N ALA A 1047 -21.46 -23.26 12.04
CA ALA A 1047 -20.27 -23.38 12.89
C ALA A 1047 -20.60 -23.50 14.39
N ASN A 1048 -21.66 -22.82 14.89
CA ASN A 1048 -22.01 -22.76 16.32
C ASN A 1048 -23.43 -23.28 16.62
N PRO A 1049 -23.74 -23.65 17.88
CA PRO A 1049 -25.11 -23.93 18.31
C PRO A 1049 -26.05 -22.73 18.08
N PRO A 1050 -27.32 -22.96 17.73
CA PRO A 1050 -28.32 -21.91 17.56
C PRO A 1050 -28.82 -21.44 18.93
N ILE A 1051 -29.03 -20.14 19.08
CA ILE A 1051 -29.49 -19.56 20.35
C ILE A 1051 -30.84 -18.87 20.15
N PHE A 1052 -31.79 -19.16 21.05
CA PHE A 1052 -33.06 -18.46 21.11
C PHE A 1052 -32.94 -17.13 21.85
N SER A 1053 -33.67 -16.12 21.39
CA SER A 1053 -33.94 -14.94 22.20
C SER A 1053 -34.75 -15.31 23.44
N LEU A 1054 -34.65 -14.52 24.52
CA LEU A 1054 -35.37 -14.72 25.79
C LEU A 1054 -36.90 -14.83 25.62
N ASN A 1055 -37.44 -14.15 24.61
CA ASN A 1055 -38.85 -14.19 24.25
C ASN A 1055 -39.22 -15.32 23.26
N SER A 1056 -38.26 -16.20 22.90
CA SER A 1056 -38.39 -17.28 21.92
C SER A 1056 -38.81 -16.85 20.51
N LYS A 1057 -38.77 -15.55 20.19
CA LYS A 1057 -39.19 -15.01 18.87
C LYS A 1057 -38.10 -15.08 17.82
N TYR A 1058 -36.83 -15.06 18.22
CA TYR A 1058 -35.70 -15.02 17.30
C TYR A 1058 -34.72 -16.15 17.57
N ILE A 1059 -34.04 -16.60 16.52
CA ILE A 1059 -32.87 -17.48 16.60
C ILE A 1059 -31.68 -16.76 15.97
N ALA A 1060 -30.56 -16.76 16.67
CA ALA A 1060 -29.26 -16.33 16.15
C ALA A 1060 -28.37 -17.57 15.93
N ALA A 1061 -27.69 -17.63 14.79
CA ALA A 1061 -26.75 -18.71 14.51
C ALA A 1061 -25.59 -18.26 13.62
N VAL A 1062 -24.42 -18.84 13.85
CA VAL A 1062 -23.17 -18.48 13.14
C VAL A 1062 -22.84 -19.54 12.11
N SER A 1063 -22.54 -19.09 10.89
CA SER A 1063 -22.21 -19.93 9.74
C SER A 1063 -20.71 -19.98 9.47
N ARG A 1064 -20.26 -21.06 8.80
CA ARG A 1064 -18.84 -21.27 8.45
C ARG A 1064 -18.30 -20.20 7.50
N ASP A 1065 -19.16 -19.49 6.78
CA ASP A 1065 -18.80 -18.31 5.98
C ASP A 1065 -18.50 -17.06 6.81
N LYS A 1066 -18.30 -17.21 8.12
CA LYS A 1066 -17.94 -16.11 9.01
C LYS A 1066 -19.05 -15.06 9.10
N THR A 1067 -20.30 -15.50 9.11
CA THR A 1067 -21.48 -14.64 9.29
C THR A 1067 -22.43 -15.12 10.37
N MET A 1068 -23.00 -14.20 11.16
CA MET A 1068 -24.11 -14.49 12.07
C MET A 1068 -25.42 -14.06 11.45
N ARG A 1069 -26.37 -15.00 11.39
CA ARG A 1069 -27.69 -14.78 10.79
C ARG A 1069 -28.77 -14.82 11.86
N PHE A 1070 -29.74 -13.91 11.75
CA PHE A 1070 -30.92 -13.85 12.59
C PHE A 1070 -32.16 -14.32 11.84
N PHE A 1071 -32.97 -15.12 12.52
CA PHE A 1071 -34.19 -15.68 11.98
C PHE A 1071 -35.36 -15.40 12.90
N ASP A 1072 -36.49 -15.06 12.30
CA ASP A 1072 -37.76 -14.92 13.00
C ASP A 1072 -38.43 -16.31 13.11
N VAL A 1073 -38.61 -16.80 14.34
CA VAL A 1073 -39.16 -18.12 14.67
C VAL A 1073 -40.66 -18.23 14.36
N SER A 1074 -41.36 -17.09 14.32
CA SER A 1074 -42.79 -17.06 14.01
C SER A 1074 -43.05 -17.26 12.52
N ARG A 1075 -42.17 -16.72 11.67
CA ARG A 1075 -42.33 -16.70 10.20
C ARG A 1075 -41.36 -17.62 9.45
N GLY A 1076 -40.33 -18.15 10.12
CA GLY A 1076 -39.25 -18.93 9.49
C GLY A 1076 -38.42 -18.10 8.49
N LYS A 1077 -38.48 -16.77 8.56
CA LYS A 1077 -37.81 -15.87 7.61
C LYS A 1077 -36.51 -15.33 8.18
N TYR A 1078 -35.50 -15.31 7.32
CA TYR A 1078 -34.26 -14.59 7.53
C TYR A 1078 -34.53 -13.08 7.70
N ARG A 1079 -33.90 -12.47 8.71
CA ARG A 1079 -34.08 -11.05 9.07
C ARG A 1079 -32.85 -10.20 8.77
N GLY A 1080 -31.65 -10.77 8.86
CA GLY A 1080 -30.41 -10.05 8.61
C GLY A 1080 -29.17 -10.90 8.89
N THR A 1081 -28.06 -10.49 8.28
CA THR A 1081 -26.73 -11.10 8.40
C THR A 1081 -25.78 -10.05 8.93
N LEU A 1082 -24.95 -10.46 9.89
CA LEU A 1082 -23.77 -9.74 10.32
C LEU A 1082 -22.53 -10.42 9.72
N ASN A 1083 -21.68 -9.65 9.05
CA ASN A 1083 -20.47 -10.12 8.36
C ASN A 1083 -19.19 -9.81 9.17
N GLY A 1084 -18.09 -10.53 8.87
CA GLY A 1084 -16.73 -10.11 9.22
C GLY A 1084 -15.96 -10.99 10.22
N PHE A 1085 -16.42 -12.21 10.50
CA PHE A 1085 -15.82 -13.06 11.52
C PHE A 1085 -14.49 -13.64 10.95
N ARG A 1086 -13.48 -13.95 11.77
CA ARG A 1086 -12.27 -14.67 11.31
C ARG A 1086 -12.02 -15.85 12.25
N ASP A 1087 -11.68 -16.97 11.60
CA ASP A 1087 -11.34 -18.32 12.06
C ASP A 1087 -12.27 -19.02 13.06
N LEU A 1088 -12.87 -20.10 12.57
CA LEU A 1088 -13.77 -21.02 13.29
C LEU A 1088 -13.41 -22.48 12.96
N SER A 1089 -12.17 -22.74 12.52
CA SER A 1089 -11.76 -24.07 12.02
C SER A 1089 -11.58 -25.11 13.12
N ASP A 1090 -11.49 -24.72 14.38
CA ASP A 1090 -11.36 -25.64 15.50
C ASP A 1090 -12.49 -25.35 16.48
N TRP A 1091 -13.48 -26.26 16.60
CA TRP A 1091 -14.13 -26.62 17.87
C TRP A 1091 -15.13 -27.77 17.74
N GLY A 1092 -15.07 -28.62 18.76
CA GLY A 1092 -16.03 -29.67 19.10
C GLY A 1092 -17.26 -29.11 19.83
N THR A 1093 -18.27 -29.96 19.92
CA THR A 1093 -19.65 -29.71 20.29
C THR A 1093 -19.86 -29.29 21.76
N SER A 1094 -19.66 -28.00 22.08
CA SER A 1094 -20.16 -27.44 23.35
C SER A 1094 -21.67 -27.14 23.23
N ALA A 1095 -22.48 -28.04 23.78
CA ALA A 1095 -23.93 -27.90 23.89
C ALA A 1095 -24.35 -27.68 25.34
N ALA A 1096 -24.22 -26.43 25.81
CA ALA A 1096 -25.02 -25.90 26.92
C ALA A 1096 -24.88 -24.37 26.93
N PRO A 1097 -25.83 -23.58 26.41
CA PRO A 1097 -25.93 -22.19 26.82
C PRO A 1097 -26.36 -22.19 28.31
N PRO A 1098 -25.65 -21.51 29.23
CA PRO A 1098 -26.16 -21.29 30.57
C PRO A 1098 -27.50 -20.56 30.45
N GLN A 1099 -28.43 -20.85 31.37
CA GLN A 1099 -29.69 -20.11 31.46
C GLN A 1099 -29.36 -18.66 31.86
N GLY A 1100 -29.14 -17.82 30.85
CA GLY A 1100 -28.69 -16.44 30.98
C GLY A 1100 -27.20 -16.29 30.64
N GLU A 1101 -26.91 -15.40 29.68
CA GLU A 1101 -25.58 -14.98 29.18
C GLU A 1101 -24.87 -15.92 28.18
N VAL A 1102 -24.71 -15.45 26.95
CA VAL A 1102 -23.89 -16.09 25.92
C VAL A 1102 -22.68 -15.20 25.62
N SER A 1103 -21.49 -15.80 25.72
CA SER A 1103 -20.24 -15.33 25.10
C SER A 1103 -20.37 -15.30 23.57
N LEU A 1104 -20.33 -14.13 22.96
CA LEU A 1104 -20.31 -13.94 21.51
C LEU A 1104 -18.93 -13.40 21.06
N ARG A 1105 -18.29 -14.10 20.11
CA ARG A 1105 -17.06 -13.67 19.40
C ARG A 1105 -17.39 -13.17 17.99
N THR A 1106 -17.25 -11.87 17.70
CA THR A 1106 -17.39 -11.36 16.30
C THR A 1106 -16.77 -9.95 16.05
N PRO A 1107 -15.88 -9.72 15.06
CA PRO A 1107 -15.76 -8.47 14.24
C PRO A 1107 -16.48 -8.59 12.87
N SER A 1108 -16.68 -7.60 11.97
CA SER A 1108 -16.45 -6.13 11.90
C SER A 1108 -17.30 -5.48 10.78
N ARG A 1109 -17.59 -4.16 10.94
CA ARG A 1109 -18.09 -3.13 9.98
C ARG A 1109 -19.58 -3.18 9.54
N THR A 1110 -20.43 -2.44 10.26
CA THR A 1110 -21.49 -1.50 9.77
C THR A 1110 -22.19 -0.85 10.98
N PRO A 1111 -22.68 0.41 10.90
CA PRO A 1111 -23.26 1.12 12.04
C PRO A 1111 -24.58 0.49 12.50
N TRP A 1112 -24.72 0.29 13.82
CA TRP A 1112 -25.87 -0.33 14.49
C TRP A 1112 -27.18 0.48 14.52
N SER A 1113 -27.36 1.48 13.66
CA SER A 1113 -28.39 2.51 13.89
C SER A 1113 -29.81 2.19 13.40
N THR A 1114 -30.18 0.95 13.01
CA THR A 1114 -31.53 0.78 12.40
C THR A 1114 -32.34 -0.50 12.67
N MET A 1115 -31.98 -1.45 13.55
CA MET A 1115 -32.74 -2.74 13.56
C MET A 1115 -33.21 -3.39 14.88
N LEU A 1116 -33.13 -2.76 16.05
CA LEU A 1116 -33.82 -3.27 17.25
C LEU A 1116 -34.46 -2.15 18.10
N PRO A 1117 -35.60 -2.40 18.77
CA PRO A 1117 -36.24 -1.43 19.67
C PRO A 1117 -35.31 -1.05 20.85
N PRO A 1118 -35.35 0.20 21.33
CA PRO A 1118 -34.43 0.73 22.35
C PRO A 1118 -34.42 -0.05 23.68
N GLU A 1119 -35.50 -0.74 24.02
CA GLU A 1119 -35.69 -1.39 25.33
C GLU A 1119 -34.82 -2.65 25.54
N GLU A 1120 -34.34 -3.32 24.48
CA GLU A 1120 -33.47 -4.51 24.60
C GLU A 1120 -31.96 -4.18 24.54
N MET A 1121 -31.56 -2.94 24.22
CA MET A 1121 -30.15 -2.52 24.07
C MET A 1121 -29.40 -2.37 25.41
N HIS A 1122 -30.11 -2.36 26.54
CA HIS A 1122 -29.52 -2.10 27.85
C HIS A 1122 -28.72 -3.26 28.46
N ARG A 1123 -28.63 -4.44 27.82
CA ARG A 1123 -28.03 -5.63 28.44
C ARG A 1123 -26.64 -6.07 27.93
N PHE A 1124 -26.15 -5.57 26.79
CA PHE A 1124 -24.80 -5.93 26.31
C PHE A 1124 -23.94 -4.69 26.08
N THR A 1125 -23.28 -4.25 27.15
CA THR A 1125 -22.46 -3.02 27.18
C THR A 1125 -21.01 -3.22 26.73
N LEU A 1126 -20.45 -4.44 26.71
CA LEU A 1126 -19.02 -4.69 26.50
C LEU A 1126 -18.78 -6.02 25.75
N PHE A 1127 -17.97 -6.02 24.68
CA PHE A 1127 -17.61 -7.24 23.94
C PHE A 1127 -16.31 -7.08 23.13
N VAL A 1128 -15.73 -8.19 22.66
CA VAL A 1128 -14.53 -8.20 21.81
C VAL A 1128 -14.91 -8.47 20.35
N ALA A 1129 -14.57 -7.51 19.48
CA ALA A 1129 -14.76 -7.55 18.04
C ALA A 1129 -13.42 -7.57 17.31
N GLY A 1130 -12.91 -8.77 17.04
CA GLY A 1130 -11.63 -8.95 16.35
C GLY A 1130 -10.49 -8.41 17.19
N LYS A 1131 -9.71 -7.49 16.62
CA LYS A 1131 -8.65 -6.78 17.36
C LYS A 1131 -9.17 -5.65 18.25
N TRP A 1132 -10.49 -5.47 18.41
CA TRP A 1132 -11.04 -4.34 19.18
C TRP A 1132 -11.89 -4.80 20.36
N VAL A 1133 -11.74 -4.14 21.50
CA VAL A 1133 -12.74 -4.12 22.57
C VAL A 1133 -13.73 -3.01 22.29
N VAL A 1134 -15.01 -3.35 22.29
CA VAL A 1134 -16.13 -2.45 22.01
C VAL A 1134 -16.95 -2.29 23.27
N TYR A 1135 -17.19 -1.04 23.68
CA TYR A 1135 -18.06 -0.69 24.79
C TYR A 1135 -19.15 0.26 24.31
N LYS A 1136 -20.42 -0.05 24.59
CA LYS A 1136 -21.60 0.71 24.14
C LYS A 1136 -21.57 1.07 22.65
N GLY A 1137 -21.11 0.14 21.81
CA GLY A 1137 -21.03 0.30 20.35
C GLY A 1137 -19.85 1.14 19.84
N ARG A 1138 -18.90 1.57 20.69
CA ARG A 1138 -17.70 2.31 20.30
C ARG A 1138 -16.44 1.46 20.46
N HIS A 1139 -15.53 1.53 19.50
CA HIS A 1139 -14.20 0.94 19.58
C HIS A 1139 -13.37 1.68 20.64
N VAL A 1140 -13.10 1.04 21.78
CA VAL A 1140 -12.42 1.67 22.91
C VAL A 1140 -10.95 1.30 22.95
N MET A 1141 -10.62 0.02 22.77
CA MET A 1141 -9.26 -0.49 22.94
C MET A 1141 -8.88 -1.45 21.81
N ARG A 1142 -7.72 -1.29 21.19
CA ARG A 1142 -7.22 -2.18 20.14
C ARG A 1142 -6.15 -3.13 20.66
N LEU A 1143 -6.34 -4.43 20.50
CA LEU A 1143 -5.42 -5.47 20.91
C LEU A 1143 -4.27 -5.62 19.87
N PRO A 1144 -2.99 -5.69 20.32
CA PRO A 1144 -1.82 -5.95 19.48
C PRO A 1144 -1.87 -7.33 18.80
N GLU A 1145 -1.18 -7.53 17.67
CA GLU A 1145 -1.16 -8.84 17.00
C GLU A 1145 -0.56 -9.96 17.84
N LYS A 1146 0.43 -9.65 18.69
CA LYS A 1146 1.07 -10.64 19.56
C LYS A 1146 0.13 -11.23 20.64
N CYS A 1147 -1.04 -10.62 20.83
CA CYS A 1147 -2.11 -11.15 21.68
C CYS A 1147 -3.09 -12.00 20.84
N GLU A 1148 -2.62 -13.10 20.27
CA GLU A 1148 -3.47 -14.04 19.55
C GLU A 1148 -4.47 -14.71 20.51
N GLN A 1149 -5.73 -14.26 20.43
CA GLN A 1149 -6.79 -14.67 21.34
C GLN A 1149 -7.33 -16.06 20.98
N THR A 1150 -7.13 -17.05 21.84
CA THR A 1150 -7.69 -18.40 21.63
C THR A 1150 -9.10 -18.56 22.17
N CYS A 1151 -9.41 -17.92 23.29
CA CYS A 1151 -10.76 -17.87 23.89
C CYS A 1151 -11.01 -16.54 24.60
N THR A 1152 -12.29 -16.16 24.75
CA THR A 1152 -12.68 -14.92 25.45
C THR A 1152 -13.97 -15.15 26.24
N ALA A 1153 -14.05 -14.59 27.44
CA ALA A 1153 -15.25 -14.59 28.26
C ALA A 1153 -15.49 -13.17 28.81
N VAL A 1154 -16.75 -12.76 28.91
CA VAL A 1154 -17.13 -11.43 29.40
C VAL A 1154 -18.16 -11.59 30.48
N LYS A 1155 -17.97 -10.90 31.60
CA LYS A 1155 -18.96 -10.80 32.66
C LYS A 1155 -18.97 -9.41 33.26
N TRP A 1156 -20.15 -8.78 33.26
CA TRP A 1156 -20.36 -7.38 33.69
C TRP A 1156 -19.43 -6.39 32.98
N ASN A 1157 -18.46 -5.82 33.70
CA ASN A 1157 -17.44 -4.89 33.20
C ASN A 1157 -16.04 -5.52 33.07
N VAL A 1158 -15.94 -6.84 33.20
CA VAL A 1158 -14.68 -7.58 33.13
C VAL A 1158 -14.63 -8.44 31.85
N ILE A 1159 -13.52 -8.33 31.11
CA ILE A 1159 -13.18 -9.21 30.00
C ILE A 1159 -12.01 -10.09 30.40
N CYS A 1160 -12.16 -11.40 30.21
CA CYS A 1160 -11.10 -12.38 30.30
C CYS A 1160 -10.71 -12.83 28.88
N ILE A 1161 -9.43 -12.73 28.55
CA ILE A 1161 -8.86 -13.13 27.26
C ILE A 1161 -7.83 -14.22 27.52
N GLY A 1162 -8.04 -15.40 26.95
CA GLY A 1162 -7.03 -16.45 26.88
C GLY A 1162 -6.21 -16.31 25.60
N HIS A 1163 -4.89 -16.42 25.72
CA HIS A 1163 -3.96 -16.29 24.61
C HIS A 1163 -3.37 -17.64 24.18
N ALA A 1164 -2.91 -17.71 22.93
CA ALA A 1164 -2.19 -18.88 22.41
C ALA A 1164 -0.87 -19.15 23.16
N SER A 1165 -0.31 -18.13 23.81
CA SER A 1165 0.87 -18.22 24.68
C SER A 1165 0.62 -18.92 26.02
N GLY A 1166 -0.64 -19.24 26.36
CA GLY A 1166 -1.04 -19.73 27.68
C GLY A 1166 -1.26 -18.62 28.72
N GLU A 1167 -1.14 -17.35 28.34
CA GLU A 1167 -1.41 -16.21 29.22
C GLU A 1167 -2.93 -15.94 29.33
N VAL A 1168 -3.38 -15.51 30.51
CA VAL A 1168 -4.74 -14.97 30.75
C VAL A 1168 -4.63 -13.47 31.00
N THR A 1169 -5.36 -12.66 30.26
CA THR A 1169 -5.45 -11.21 30.49
C THR A 1169 -6.85 -10.83 30.96
N LEU A 1170 -6.91 -10.19 32.12
CA LEU A 1170 -8.13 -9.64 32.70
C LEU A 1170 -8.16 -8.11 32.58
N LEU A 1171 -9.19 -7.59 31.93
CA LEU A 1171 -9.43 -6.16 31.76
C LEU A 1171 -10.74 -5.77 32.45
N ARG A 1172 -10.69 -4.81 33.37
CA ARG A 1172 -11.87 -4.22 34.01
C ARG A 1172 -12.08 -2.79 33.52
N PHE A 1173 -13.32 -2.47 33.17
CA PHE A 1173 -13.75 -1.14 32.75
C PHE A 1173 -14.53 -0.47 33.88
N GLY A 1174 -14.22 0.78 34.24
CA GLY A 1174 -14.95 1.51 35.29
C GLY A 1174 -16.42 1.75 34.91
N GLU A 1175 -17.34 1.63 35.87
CA GLU A 1175 -18.77 1.92 35.65
C GLU A 1175 -19.08 3.42 35.51
N GLY A 1176 -18.16 4.28 35.96
CA GLY A 1176 -18.17 5.72 35.74
C GLY A 1176 -17.16 6.14 34.68
N GLU A 1177 -17.59 6.97 33.74
CA GLU A 1177 -16.74 7.82 32.90
C GLU A 1177 -16.00 7.18 31.71
N VAL A 1178 -16.77 6.86 30.66
CA VAL A 1178 -16.42 7.37 29.32
C VAL A 1178 -17.29 8.60 29.06
N ARG A 1179 -17.14 9.64 29.91
CA ARG A 1179 -17.61 10.97 29.54
C ARG A 1179 -16.69 11.44 28.43
N GLY A 1180 -17.28 11.89 27.33
CA GLY A 1180 -16.57 12.33 26.15
C GLY A 1180 -15.46 13.30 26.53
N VAL A 1181 -14.23 12.96 26.16
CA VAL A 1181 -13.15 13.93 26.10
C VAL A 1181 -13.43 14.76 24.85
N GLY A 1182 -13.96 15.96 25.07
CA GLY A 1182 -14.05 17.01 24.05
C GLY A 1182 -12.68 17.57 23.70
#